data_AF-A0A0G2F6M5-F1
#
_entry.id   AF-A0A0G2F6M5-F1
#
_cell.length_a   1.000
_cell.length_b   1.000
_cell.length_c   1.000
_cell.angle_alpha   90.00
_cell.angle_beta   90.00
_cell.angle_gamma   90.00
#
_symmetry.space_group_name_H-M   'P 1'
#
loop_
_entity.id
_entity.type
_entity.pdbx_description
1 polymer ?
#
loop_
_entity_poly.entity_id
_entity_poly.type
_entity_poly.pdbx_seq_one_letter_code
_entity_poly.pdbx_strand_id
1 'polypeptide(L)'
;MSFAHGEGLKATAVSFKPGLNVDEEGKRLWIGNNNGDLMEADILTQSLVSTKTGAHQRNEVAKIYRHFNELWTLDEAGTLHIWGPGPDGVPDLSGHPHQSFRVPKGHTFSLVVGDELWHATGREIRVFLPTLDGKAQFQVLLRSLFQDAVGDVTAGALLPSDPNKVFFGHSDGKVTVYSKKDYSCLEVLNISTFKINSLSGTCGNIWAGYSNGKMSVYDVHQSPWVVKKEWQAHNEPVLKIIADRSSSYRLERHQVLSLGADNMIRVWDGMLQDDWLETEMKAKDVQYCEFQTLKAMIMTWNAGASTPNSLRYSESDSVFIQNLLQGSGSPDILIFAFQELVDLEDKTATAKRFFKSKKKESDQERMSHQYRDWRDFLIRSLDDYMAGDLYHLLQTSHMVGLFYCIFVKADVRDRISNLSTAEVKRGMGGLHGNKGAIIIRFMVDDTSLCFFNCHLAAGQSQAQSRNNDIAAILEASILPSERDPSVRIDSYAGGGDGTMILDHELVILNGDLNYRIDTMSRDTVVMAVKQGNLPKLLERDQLLVARRRKPDFKLRAFEEMPITFAPTYKYDVGTDNYDSSEKKRSPAWCDRLLFRGRGRIQQVDYRRHEVRVSDHRPVTGKFKLTVKKISPKKRTMAWIQCQQSFEDANAEELMVEK
;
A
#
# COMPACT_ATOMS: atom_id res chain seq x y z
N MET A 1 -11.80 -29.59 -21.54
CA MET A 1 -11.93 -29.23 -22.97
C MET A 1 -10.55 -28.91 -23.52
N SER A 2 -9.97 -29.79 -24.33
CA SER A 2 -8.73 -29.54 -25.06
C SER A 2 -9.06 -29.67 -26.54
N PHE A 3 -9.33 -28.54 -27.21
CA PHE A 3 -9.39 -28.53 -28.66
C PHE A 3 -7.94 -28.47 -29.14
N ALA A 4 -7.49 -29.52 -29.83
CA ALA A 4 -6.19 -29.49 -30.49
C ALA A 4 -6.28 -28.46 -31.63
N HIS A 5 -5.93 -27.22 -31.33
CA HIS A 5 -5.68 -26.21 -32.33
C HIS A 5 -4.39 -26.59 -33.07
N GLY A 6 -4.41 -26.57 -34.40
CA GLY A 6 -3.21 -26.80 -35.20
C GLY A 6 -2.09 -25.85 -34.81
N GLU A 7 -0.84 -26.22 -35.10
CA GLU A 7 0.34 -25.41 -34.77
C GLU A 7 0.17 -23.96 -35.26
N GLY A 8 0.27 -22.98 -34.34
CA GLY A 8 0.11 -21.56 -34.63
C GLY A 8 -1.31 -20.97 -34.49
N LEU A 9 -2.34 -21.79 -34.29
CA LEU A 9 -3.71 -21.33 -34.07
C LEU A 9 -3.96 -21.03 -32.58
N LYS A 10 -4.47 -19.83 -32.27
CA LYS A 10 -4.74 -19.36 -30.91
C LYS A 10 -6.17 -18.84 -30.79
N ALA A 11 -6.88 -19.25 -29.75
CA ALA A 11 -8.11 -18.58 -29.35
C ALA A 11 -7.77 -17.22 -28.74
N THR A 12 -8.32 -16.15 -29.31
CA THR A 12 -7.99 -14.76 -28.98
C THR A 12 -9.16 -14.02 -28.35
N ALA A 13 -10.39 -14.47 -28.62
CA ALA A 13 -11.59 -13.95 -27.98
C ALA A 13 -12.57 -15.09 -27.66
N VAL A 14 -13.30 -14.96 -26.56
CA VAL A 14 -14.33 -15.92 -26.16
C VAL A 14 -15.50 -15.18 -25.50
N SER A 15 -16.72 -15.61 -25.79
CA SER A 15 -17.93 -15.15 -25.11
C SER A 15 -18.97 -16.26 -25.04
N PHE A 16 -19.80 -16.24 -24.01
CA PHE A 16 -20.97 -17.11 -23.94
C PHE A 16 -22.00 -16.68 -24.99
N LYS A 17 -22.48 -17.65 -25.76
CA LYS A 17 -23.58 -17.46 -26.69
C LYS A 17 -24.90 -17.28 -25.93
N PRO A 18 -25.79 -16.37 -26.35
CA PRO A 18 -27.14 -16.29 -25.82
C PRO A 18 -27.90 -17.61 -25.91
N GLY A 19 -28.52 -18.00 -24.81
CA GLY A 19 -29.47 -19.10 -24.76
C GLY A 19 -30.84 -18.65 -25.24
N LEU A 20 -31.64 -19.60 -25.75
CA LEU A 20 -33.03 -19.34 -26.11
C LEU A 20 -33.89 -19.02 -24.87
N ASN A 21 -33.51 -19.59 -23.73
CA ASN A 21 -34.13 -19.41 -22.43
C ASN A 21 -33.06 -19.53 -21.34
N VAL A 22 -33.46 -19.28 -20.08
CA VAL A 22 -32.57 -19.28 -18.91
C VAL A 22 -31.86 -20.63 -18.72
N ASP A 23 -32.50 -21.75 -19.08
CA ASP A 23 -31.91 -23.08 -18.93
C ASP A 23 -30.82 -23.36 -19.97
N GLU A 24 -30.83 -22.66 -21.10
CA GLU A 24 -29.83 -22.77 -22.17
C GLU A 24 -28.66 -21.79 -22.00
N GLU A 25 -28.75 -20.84 -21.05
CA GLU A 25 -27.68 -19.88 -20.78
C GLU A 25 -26.40 -20.55 -20.28
N GLY A 26 -25.27 -20.11 -20.84
CA GLY A 26 -23.97 -20.61 -20.43
C GLY A 26 -23.61 -22.01 -20.96
N LYS A 27 -24.43 -22.62 -21.82
CA LYS A 27 -24.13 -23.95 -22.41
C LYS A 27 -23.23 -23.90 -23.64
N ARG A 28 -23.22 -22.78 -24.36
CA ARG A 28 -22.46 -22.62 -25.61
C ARG A 28 -21.53 -21.42 -25.57
N LEU A 29 -20.41 -21.53 -26.26
CA LEU A 29 -19.39 -20.50 -26.40
C LEU A 29 -19.19 -20.16 -27.87
N TRP A 30 -18.96 -18.89 -28.15
CA TRP A 30 -18.29 -18.45 -29.37
C TRP A 30 -16.83 -18.16 -29.09
N ILE A 31 -15.96 -18.70 -29.94
CA ILE A 31 -14.51 -18.58 -29.85
C ILE A 31 -14.02 -17.95 -31.16
N GLY A 32 -13.34 -16.82 -31.05
CA GLY A 32 -12.62 -16.18 -32.15
C GLY A 32 -11.13 -16.50 -32.08
N ASN A 33 -10.47 -16.59 -33.23
CA ASN A 33 -9.06 -16.94 -33.30
C ASN A 33 -8.21 -15.89 -34.06
N ASN A 34 -6.89 -16.09 -34.03
CA ASN A 34 -5.91 -15.25 -34.72
C ASN A 34 -5.94 -15.34 -36.26
N ASN A 35 -6.73 -16.25 -36.84
CA ASN A 35 -6.98 -16.34 -38.28
C ASN A 35 -8.32 -15.71 -38.69
N GLY A 36 -9.03 -15.07 -37.77
CA GLY A 36 -10.32 -14.44 -38.05
C GLY A 36 -11.48 -15.42 -38.25
N ASP A 37 -11.35 -16.67 -37.81
CA ASP A 37 -12.48 -17.61 -37.78
C ASP A 37 -13.29 -17.46 -36.50
N LEU A 38 -14.57 -17.85 -36.59
CA LEU A 38 -15.46 -17.98 -35.43
C LEU A 38 -15.87 -19.44 -35.28
N MET A 39 -15.88 -19.92 -34.05
CA MET A 39 -16.19 -21.32 -33.70
C MET A 39 -17.27 -21.33 -32.62
N GLU A 40 -18.31 -22.15 -32.79
CA GLU A 40 -19.30 -22.42 -31.75
C GLU A 40 -18.96 -23.75 -31.08
N ALA A 41 -18.79 -23.74 -29.76
CA ALA A 41 -18.50 -24.92 -28.96
C ALA A 41 -19.62 -25.17 -27.95
N ASP A 42 -19.99 -26.44 -27.78
CA ASP A 42 -20.86 -26.90 -26.70
C ASP A 42 -20.00 -27.28 -25.48
N ILE A 43 -20.34 -26.73 -24.32
CA ILE A 43 -19.56 -26.93 -23.09
C ILE A 43 -19.76 -28.34 -22.52
N LEU A 44 -20.99 -28.86 -22.57
CA LEU A 44 -21.34 -30.12 -21.96
C LEU A 44 -20.69 -31.29 -22.71
N THR A 45 -20.83 -31.29 -24.04
CA THR A 45 -20.27 -32.35 -24.89
C THR A 45 -18.80 -32.14 -25.20
N GLN A 46 -18.26 -30.95 -24.90
CA GLN A 46 -16.89 -30.54 -25.25
C GLN A 46 -16.58 -30.66 -26.74
N SER A 47 -17.58 -30.44 -27.60
CA SER A 47 -17.46 -30.56 -29.06
C SER A 47 -17.73 -29.25 -29.78
N LEU A 48 -17.14 -29.09 -30.96
CA LEU A 48 -17.48 -28.00 -31.87
C LEU A 48 -18.83 -28.28 -32.55
N VAL A 49 -19.73 -27.31 -32.44
CA VAL A 49 -21.04 -27.32 -33.10
C VAL A 49 -20.91 -26.80 -34.52
N SER A 50 -20.19 -25.70 -34.72
CA SER A 50 -19.97 -25.10 -36.03
C SER A 50 -18.68 -24.28 -36.09
N THR A 51 -18.18 -24.03 -37.29
CA THR A 51 -17.03 -23.16 -37.54
C THR A 51 -17.28 -22.36 -38.79
N LYS A 52 -17.15 -21.03 -38.68
CA LYS A 52 -17.19 -20.10 -39.78
C LYS A 52 -15.79 -19.60 -40.09
N THR A 53 -15.20 -20.18 -41.13
CA THR A 53 -13.87 -19.80 -41.59
C THR A 53 -13.89 -18.43 -42.26
N GLY A 54 -12.89 -17.60 -42.00
CA GLY A 54 -12.73 -16.30 -42.63
C GLY A 54 -13.83 -15.29 -42.28
N ALA A 55 -14.49 -15.44 -41.13
CA ALA A 55 -15.49 -14.50 -40.63
C ALA A 55 -14.95 -13.05 -40.59
N HIS A 56 -13.66 -12.89 -40.29
CA HIS A 56 -12.93 -11.62 -40.27
C HIS A 56 -11.79 -11.52 -41.29
N GLN A 57 -11.90 -12.21 -42.44
CA GLN A 57 -10.95 -12.07 -43.56
C GLN A 57 -9.45 -12.20 -43.18
N ARG A 58 -9.12 -13.15 -42.28
CA ARG A 58 -7.76 -13.40 -41.76
C ARG A 58 -7.23 -12.38 -40.73
N ASN A 59 -8.03 -11.42 -40.30
CA ASN A 59 -7.66 -10.53 -39.20
C ASN A 59 -8.00 -11.18 -37.87
N GLU A 60 -7.13 -11.05 -36.87
CA GLU A 60 -7.35 -11.61 -35.54
C GLU A 60 -8.65 -11.08 -34.90
N VAL A 61 -9.48 -11.98 -34.38
CA VAL A 61 -10.68 -11.59 -33.61
C VAL A 61 -10.23 -11.09 -32.24
N ALA A 62 -10.29 -9.79 -32.02
CA ALA A 62 -9.84 -9.13 -30.80
C ALA A 62 -10.88 -9.20 -29.66
N LYS A 63 -12.17 -9.10 -29.99
CA LYS A 63 -13.27 -9.12 -29.01
C LYS A 63 -14.54 -9.75 -29.55
N ILE A 64 -15.26 -10.39 -28.63
CA ILE A 64 -16.65 -10.79 -28.81
C ILE A 64 -17.43 -10.13 -27.66
N TYR A 65 -18.39 -9.27 -27.99
CA TYR A 65 -19.31 -8.68 -27.03
C TYR A 65 -20.64 -9.41 -27.10
N ARG A 66 -21.29 -9.50 -25.95
CA ARG A 66 -22.66 -9.93 -25.87
C ARG A 66 -23.54 -8.71 -25.62
N HIS A 67 -24.56 -8.55 -26.44
CA HIS A 67 -25.54 -7.47 -26.34
C HIS A 67 -26.93 -8.09 -26.44
N PHE A 68 -27.61 -8.27 -25.30
CA PHE A 68 -28.86 -9.02 -25.21
C PHE A 68 -28.79 -10.42 -25.88
N ASN A 69 -29.55 -10.62 -26.96
CA ASN A 69 -29.59 -11.82 -27.79
C ASN A 69 -28.75 -11.69 -29.08
N GLU A 70 -27.82 -10.74 -29.12
CA GLU A 70 -26.87 -10.51 -30.20
C GLU A 70 -25.44 -10.84 -29.74
N LEU A 71 -24.58 -11.15 -30.71
CA LEU A 71 -23.14 -11.18 -30.52
C LEU A 71 -22.48 -10.21 -31.47
N TRP A 72 -21.52 -9.42 -30.98
CA TRP A 72 -20.76 -8.48 -31.78
C TRP A 72 -19.30 -8.92 -31.82
N THR A 73 -18.73 -9.11 -32.99
CA THR A 73 -17.34 -9.55 -33.14
C THR A 73 -16.49 -8.46 -33.77
N LEU A 74 -15.35 -8.14 -33.14
CA LEU A 74 -14.43 -7.08 -33.56
C LEU A 74 -13.06 -7.67 -33.86
N ASP A 75 -12.49 -7.32 -35.02
CA ASP A 75 -11.11 -7.66 -35.38
C ASP A 75 -10.11 -6.51 -35.20
N GLU A 76 -8.83 -6.83 -35.28
CA GLU A 76 -7.71 -5.87 -35.20
C GLU A 76 -7.69 -4.83 -36.34
N ALA A 77 -8.34 -5.14 -37.48
CA ALA A 77 -8.48 -4.23 -38.61
C ALA A 77 -9.65 -3.25 -38.46
N GLY A 78 -10.38 -3.32 -37.34
CA GLY A 78 -11.50 -2.45 -37.01
C GLY A 78 -12.80 -2.84 -37.72
N THR A 79 -12.94 -4.07 -38.21
CA THR A 79 -14.23 -4.60 -38.69
C THR A 79 -15.07 -5.05 -37.50
N LEU A 80 -16.26 -4.48 -37.35
CA LEU A 80 -17.25 -4.87 -36.35
C LEU A 80 -18.41 -5.58 -37.04
N HIS A 81 -18.62 -6.86 -36.75
CA HIS A 81 -19.74 -7.65 -37.25
C HIS A 81 -20.82 -7.81 -36.19
N ILE A 82 -22.07 -7.62 -36.58
CA ILE A 82 -23.25 -7.77 -35.72
C ILE A 82 -23.98 -9.06 -36.11
N TRP A 83 -24.06 -9.98 -35.15
CA TRP A 83 -24.72 -11.28 -35.29
C TRP A 83 -26.01 -11.26 -34.47
N GLY A 84 -27.11 -10.90 -35.13
CA GLY A 84 -28.45 -10.93 -34.53
C GLY A 84 -29.05 -12.34 -34.44
N PRO A 85 -30.23 -12.45 -33.81
CA PRO A 85 -30.94 -13.72 -33.68
C PRO A 85 -31.39 -14.26 -35.05
N GLY A 86 -31.11 -15.53 -35.30
CA GLY A 86 -31.66 -16.27 -36.44
C GLY A 86 -33.10 -16.74 -36.21
N PRO A 87 -33.62 -17.67 -37.04
CA PRO A 87 -34.97 -18.22 -36.89
C PRO A 87 -35.23 -18.85 -35.51
N ASP A 88 -34.19 -19.40 -34.89
CA ASP A 88 -34.24 -20.04 -33.57
C ASP A 88 -34.11 -19.03 -32.41
N GLY A 89 -34.17 -17.71 -32.69
CA GLY A 89 -34.17 -16.66 -31.67
C GLY A 89 -32.80 -16.35 -31.04
N VAL A 90 -31.72 -16.99 -31.51
CA VAL A 90 -30.35 -16.80 -31.04
C VAL A 90 -29.37 -16.65 -32.20
N PRO A 91 -28.19 -16.03 -32.00
CA PRO A 91 -27.19 -15.88 -33.06
C PRO A 91 -26.63 -17.23 -33.50
N ASP A 92 -26.34 -17.39 -34.79
CA ASP A 92 -25.67 -18.58 -35.33
C ASP A 92 -24.59 -18.21 -36.35
N LEU A 93 -23.73 -19.18 -36.67
CA LEU A 93 -22.59 -19.02 -37.57
C LEU A 93 -22.87 -19.52 -39.01
N SER A 94 -24.08 -19.99 -39.30
CA SER A 94 -24.44 -20.54 -40.61
C SER A 94 -24.59 -19.44 -41.66
N GLY A 95 -25.17 -18.30 -41.28
CA GLY A 95 -25.39 -17.14 -42.14
C GLY A 95 -24.23 -16.15 -42.22
N HIS A 96 -24.43 -15.06 -42.96
CA HIS A 96 -23.57 -13.88 -42.92
C HIS A 96 -23.90 -13.01 -41.68
N PRO A 97 -22.96 -12.16 -41.21
CA PRO A 97 -23.32 -11.17 -40.20
C PRO A 97 -24.45 -10.28 -40.74
N HIS A 98 -25.36 -9.89 -39.86
CA HIS A 98 -26.54 -9.08 -40.24
C HIS A 98 -26.11 -7.68 -40.69
N GLN A 99 -25.11 -7.13 -40.00
CA GLN A 99 -24.53 -5.84 -40.35
C GLN A 99 -23.03 -5.82 -40.07
N SER A 100 -22.31 -5.02 -40.85
CA SER A 100 -20.87 -4.81 -40.71
C SER A 100 -20.54 -3.33 -40.67
N PHE A 101 -19.77 -2.92 -39.68
CA PHE A 101 -19.32 -1.54 -39.49
C PHE A 101 -17.78 -1.45 -39.44
N ARG A 102 -17.28 -0.22 -39.52
CA ARG A 102 -15.85 0.09 -39.38
C ARG A 102 -15.62 1.02 -38.21
N VAL A 103 -14.74 0.62 -37.31
CA VAL A 103 -14.21 1.43 -36.21
C VAL A 103 -12.73 1.71 -36.45
N PRO A 104 -12.14 2.73 -35.79
CA PRO A 104 -10.70 3.00 -35.90
C PRO A 104 -9.84 1.81 -35.48
N LYS A 105 -8.74 1.59 -36.21
CA LYS A 105 -7.72 0.56 -35.93
C LYS A 105 -6.91 0.90 -34.68
N GLY A 106 -6.22 -0.10 -34.12
CA GLY A 106 -5.40 0.07 -32.92
C GLY A 106 -6.24 0.05 -31.65
N HIS A 107 -7.19 -0.89 -31.57
CA HIS A 107 -8.01 -1.15 -30.39
C HIS A 107 -7.11 -1.37 -29.16
N THR A 108 -7.30 -0.55 -28.12
CA THR A 108 -6.63 -0.73 -26.83
C THR A 108 -7.58 -1.21 -25.75
N PHE A 109 -8.82 -0.74 -25.79
CA PHE A 109 -9.89 -1.16 -24.89
C PHE A 109 -11.26 -0.85 -25.51
N SER A 110 -12.30 -1.51 -25.01
CA SER A 110 -13.68 -1.24 -25.40
C SER A 110 -14.67 -1.83 -24.39
N LEU A 111 -15.84 -1.22 -24.33
CA LEU A 111 -16.90 -1.58 -23.40
C LEU A 111 -18.27 -1.29 -24.03
N VAL A 112 -19.23 -2.17 -23.82
CA VAL A 112 -20.63 -1.94 -24.19
C VAL A 112 -21.32 -1.22 -23.04
N VAL A 113 -21.96 -0.07 -23.33
CA VAL A 113 -22.62 0.80 -22.36
C VAL A 113 -24.05 1.06 -22.83
N GLY A 114 -25.02 0.29 -22.30
CA GLY A 114 -26.35 0.24 -22.92
C GLY A 114 -26.24 -0.35 -24.32
N ASP A 115 -26.77 0.37 -25.32
CA ASP A 115 -26.72 -0.03 -26.73
C ASP A 115 -25.45 0.47 -27.46
N GLU A 116 -24.57 1.17 -26.77
CA GLU A 116 -23.40 1.83 -27.37
C GLU A 116 -22.12 1.02 -27.16
N LEU A 117 -21.27 1.01 -28.18
CA LEU A 117 -19.89 0.56 -28.07
C LEU A 117 -18.96 1.75 -27.84
N TRP A 118 -18.42 1.85 -26.63
CA TRP A 118 -17.35 2.79 -26.31
C TRP A 118 -16.01 2.13 -26.67
N HIS A 119 -15.36 2.65 -27.70
CA HIS A 119 -14.16 2.07 -28.33
C HIS A 119 -12.98 3.01 -28.17
N ALA A 120 -11.90 2.51 -27.55
CA ALA A 120 -10.69 3.27 -27.32
C ALA A 120 -9.56 2.86 -28.28
N THR A 121 -8.85 3.87 -28.78
CA THR A 121 -7.61 3.73 -29.55
C THR A 121 -6.55 4.63 -28.95
N GLY A 122 -5.66 4.04 -28.15
CA GLY A 122 -4.72 4.80 -27.34
C GLY A 122 -5.47 5.61 -26.29
N ARG A 123 -5.40 6.94 -26.39
CA ARG A 123 -6.03 7.90 -25.45
C ARG A 123 -7.42 8.38 -25.88
N GLU A 124 -7.78 8.16 -27.13
CA GLU A 124 -9.06 8.61 -27.69
C GLU A 124 -10.13 7.54 -27.49
N ILE A 125 -11.31 7.97 -27.03
CA ILE A 125 -12.50 7.14 -26.91
C ILE A 125 -13.54 7.66 -27.91
N ARG A 126 -14.11 6.77 -28.72
CA ARG A 126 -15.23 7.06 -29.63
C ARG A 126 -16.41 6.20 -29.28
N VAL A 127 -17.60 6.77 -29.43
CA VAL A 127 -18.86 6.11 -29.11
C VAL A 127 -19.58 5.76 -30.41
N PHE A 128 -19.94 4.49 -30.54
CA PHE A 128 -20.64 3.93 -31.68
C PHE A 128 -21.97 3.31 -31.25
N LEU A 129 -22.98 3.35 -32.11
CA LEU A 129 -24.29 2.73 -31.92
C LEU A 129 -24.51 1.69 -33.01
N PRO A 130 -24.08 0.42 -32.79
CA PRO A 130 -24.30 -0.64 -33.75
C PRO A 130 -25.78 -1.02 -33.79
N THR A 131 -26.37 -1.10 -34.99
CA THR A 131 -27.76 -1.58 -35.16
C THR A 131 -27.82 -2.69 -36.19
N LEU A 132 -28.79 -3.61 -36.04
CA LEU A 132 -29.01 -4.71 -36.99
C LEU A 132 -29.45 -4.23 -38.37
N ASP A 133 -30.18 -3.10 -38.44
CA ASP A 133 -30.71 -2.56 -39.69
C ASP A 133 -29.78 -1.55 -40.38
N GLY A 134 -28.72 -1.12 -39.70
CA GLY A 134 -27.78 -0.12 -40.18
C GLY A 134 -28.38 1.27 -40.46
N LYS A 135 -29.62 1.56 -40.02
CA LYS A 135 -30.30 2.82 -40.33
C LYS A 135 -29.91 3.97 -39.42
N ALA A 136 -29.53 3.66 -38.17
CA ALA A 136 -29.09 4.66 -37.22
C ALA A 136 -27.71 5.22 -37.58
N GLN A 137 -27.42 6.44 -37.15
CA GLN A 137 -26.09 7.01 -37.28
C GLN A 137 -25.11 6.20 -36.41
N PHE A 138 -24.20 5.48 -37.07
CA PHE A 138 -23.29 4.56 -36.39
C PHE A 138 -22.32 5.26 -35.43
N GLN A 139 -21.75 6.42 -35.78
CA GLN A 139 -20.87 7.18 -34.88
C GLN A 139 -21.68 8.26 -34.15
N VAL A 140 -21.76 8.13 -32.82
CA VAL A 140 -22.62 8.98 -31.97
C VAL A 140 -22.08 10.39 -31.83
N LEU A 141 -20.76 10.50 -31.60
CA LEU A 141 -20.09 11.78 -31.37
C LEU A 141 -19.22 12.19 -32.56
N LEU A 142 -19.26 13.48 -32.92
CA LEU A 142 -18.39 14.03 -33.97
C LEU A 142 -16.91 14.04 -33.54
N ARG A 143 -16.65 14.31 -32.25
CA ARG A 143 -15.30 14.36 -31.67
C ARG A 143 -15.09 13.19 -30.72
N SER A 144 -13.87 12.67 -30.66
CA SER A 144 -13.47 11.70 -29.65
C SER A 144 -13.41 12.35 -28.27
N LEU A 145 -13.67 11.54 -27.24
CA LEU A 145 -13.45 11.89 -25.84
C LEU A 145 -12.00 11.57 -25.50
N PHE A 146 -11.27 12.52 -24.93
CA PHE A 146 -9.91 12.31 -24.41
C PHE A 146 -9.56 13.38 -23.37
N GLN A 147 -8.43 13.20 -22.68
CA GLN A 147 -7.85 14.19 -21.75
C GLN A 147 -6.34 14.31 -22.03
N ASP A 148 -5.77 15.52 -21.97
CA ASP A 148 -4.38 15.75 -22.36
C ASP A 148 -3.34 15.10 -21.43
N ALA A 149 -3.69 14.93 -20.16
CA ALA A 149 -2.78 14.53 -19.08
C ALA A 149 -2.91 13.05 -18.65
N VAL A 150 -3.45 12.18 -19.50
CA VAL A 150 -3.64 10.74 -19.20
C VAL A 150 -2.91 9.84 -20.21
N GLY A 151 -2.55 8.63 -19.77
CA GLY A 151 -2.02 7.58 -20.63
C GLY A 151 -3.10 6.89 -21.49
N ASP A 152 -2.70 5.87 -22.24
CA ASP A 152 -3.61 5.08 -23.07
C ASP A 152 -4.69 4.42 -22.21
N VAL A 153 -5.91 4.33 -22.73
CA VAL A 153 -7.02 3.62 -22.11
C VAL A 153 -6.78 2.12 -22.24
N THR A 154 -6.71 1.43 -21.11
CA THR A 154 -6.36 0.01 -21.03
C THR A 154 -7.39 -0.83 -20.29
N ALA A 155 -8.29 -0.18 -19.56
CA ALA A 155 -9.37 -0.83 -18.83
C ALA A 155 -10.59 0.09 -18.75
N GLY A 156 -11.73 -0.48 -18.38
CA GLY A 156 -12.93 0.28 -18.10
C GLY A 156 -13.99 -0.56 -17.41
N ALA A 157 -14.88 0.10 -16.71
CA ALA A 157 -15.92 -0.53 -15.91
C ALA A 157 -17.19 0.33 -15.86
N LEU A 158 -18.30 -0.36 -15.59
CA LEU A 158 -19.55 0.24 -15.14
C LEU A 158 -19.75 -0.13 -13.67
N LEU A 159 -20.45 0.71 -12.93
CA LEU A 159 -20.81 0.45 -11.54
C LEU A 159 -22.34 0.47 -11.41
N PRO A 160 -22.99 -0.64 -11.01
CA PRO A 160 -24.45 -0.71 -10.89
C PRO A 160 -25.05 0.37 -9.97
N SER A 161 -24.37 0.69 -8.87
CA SER A 161 -24.82 1.74 -7.93
C SER A 161 -24.70 3.17 -8.49
N ASP A 162 -23.96 3.37 -9.60
CA ASP A 162 -23.85 4.66 -10.29
C ASP A 162 -23.95 4.46 -11.82
N PRO A 163 -25.14 4.10 -12.34
CA PRO A 163 -25.32 3.63 -13.71
C PRO A 163 -25.14 4.74 -14.77
N ASN A 164 -25.04 5.98 -14.32
CA ASN A 164 -24.84 7.15 -15.18
C ASN A 164 -23.35 7.46 -15.42
N LYS A 165 -22.43 6.71 -14.82
CA LYS A 165 -20.98 6.92 -14.98
C LYS A 165 -20.31 5.76 -15.71
N VAL A 166 -19.32 6.11 -16.52
CA VAL A 166 -18.43 5.17 -17.20
C VAL A 166 -17.00 5.46 -16.77
N PHE A 167 -16.31 4.44 -16.27
CA PHE A 167 -14.97 4.57 -15.70
C PHE A 167 -13.94 3.99 -16.68
N PHE A 168 -12.87 4.72 -16.96
CA PHE A 168 -11.77 4.26 -17.81
C PHE A 168 -10.44 4.33 -17.08
N GLY A 169 -9.73 3.21 -17.03
CA GLY A 169 -8.41 3.09 -16.44
C GLY A 169 -7.32 3.27 -17.49
N HIS A 170 -6.25 3.97 -17.10
CA HIS A 170 -5.18 4.38 -18.00
C HIS A 170 -3.85 3.70 -17.67
N SER A 171 -2.97 3.66 -18.68
CA SER A 171 -1.65 3.04 -18.59
C SER A 171 -0.68 3.72 -17.62
N ASP A 172 -0.98 4.95 -17.21
CA ASP A 172 -0.22 5.75 -16.26
C ASP A 172 -0.84 5.78 -14.85
N GLY A 173 -1.79 4.89 -14.56
CA GLY A 173 -2.40 4.73 -13.24
C GLY A 173 -3.53 5.71 -12.91
N LYS A 174 -3.95 6.50 -13.91
CA LYS A 174 -5.10 7.40 -13.78
C LYS A 174 -6.43 6.73 -14.14
N VAL A 175 -7.52 7.31 -13.66
CA VAL A 175 -8.89 6.99 -14.07
C VAL A 175 -9.56 8.26 -14.58
N THR A 176 -10.24 8.16 -15.72
CA THR A 176 -11.20 9.17 -16.19
C THR A 176 -12.62 8.66 -16.00
N VAL A 177 -13.52 9.55 -15.59
CA VAL A 177 -14.94 9.24 -15.36
C VAL A 177 -15.78 10.09 -16.28
N TYR A 178 -16.62 9.46 -17.09
CA TYR A 178 -17.50 10.15 -18.04
C TYR A 178 -18.97 9.94 -17.68
N SER A 179 -19.77 10.96 -17.92
CA SER A 179 -21.23 10.89 -17.86
C SER A 179 -21.76 10.11 -19.06
N LYS A 180 -22.58 9.08 -18.81
CA LYS A 180 -23.32 8.35 -19.85
C LYS A 180 -24.36 9.24 -20.55
N LYS A 181 -24.88 10.25 -19.84
CA LYS A 181 -26.00 11.08 -20.33
C LYS A 181 -25.57 12.08 -21.40
N ASP A 182 -24.42 12.71 -21.21
CA ASP A 182 -23.96 13.84 -22.04
C ASP A 182 -22.48 13.76 -22.43
N TYR A 183 -21.81 12.65 -22.09
CA TYR A 183 -20.42 12.37 -22.45
C TYR A 183 -19.40 13.36 -21.85
N SER A 184 -19.81 14.17 -20.89
CA SER A 184 -18.90 15.08 -20.18
C SER A 184 -17.91 14.30 -19.33
N CYS A 185 -16.65 14.76 -19.30
CA CYS A 185 -15.65 14.25 -18.36
C CYS A 185 -15.94 14.84 -16.98
N LEU A 186 -16.31 13.98 -16.03
CA LEU A 186 -16.67 14.35 -14.67
C LEU A 186 -15.43 14.47 -13.79
N GLU A 187 -14.51 13.50 -13.88
CA GLU A 187 -13.33 13.42 -13.01
C GLU A 187 -12.11 12.84 -13.73
N VAL A 188 -10.92 13.31 -13.33
CA VAL A 188 -9.61 12.74 -13.72
C VAL A 188 -8.79 12.55 -12.44
N LEU A 189 -8.56 11.30 -12.05
CA LEU A 189 -7.97 10.94 -10.77
C LEU A 189 -6.71 10.13 -10.98
N ASN A 190 -5.68 10.37 -10.18
CA ASN A 190 -4.51 9.51 -10.12
C ASN A 190 -4.65 8.55 -8.94
N ILE A 191 -4.90 7.27 -9.20
CA ILE A 191 -5.18 6.26 -8.16
C ILE A 191 -4.01 5.31 -7.91
N SER A 192 -3.02 5.27 -8.80
CA SER A 192 -1.85 4.38 -8.72
C SER A 192 -0.69 4.91 -9.54
N THR A 193 0.53 4.50 -9.23
CA THR A 193 1.71 4.72 -10.10
C THR A 193 1.91 3.60 -11.11
N PHE A 194 1.14 2.52 -11.00
CA PHE A 194 1.22 1.35 -11.86
C PHE A 194 0.14 1.41 -12.93
N LYS A 195 0.45 0.83 -14.10
CA LYS A 195 -0.52 0.67 -15.19
C LYS A 195 -1.75 -0.10 -14.69
N ILE A 196 -2.94 0.44 -14.98
CA ILE A 196 -4.22 -0.24 -14.73
C ILE A 196 -4.46 -1.21 -15.89
N ASN A 197 -4.44 -2.51 -15.60
CA ASN A 197 -4.71 -3.53 -16.61
C ASN A 197 -6.19 -3.93 -16.66
N SER A 198 -6.89 -3.82 -15.53
CA SER A 198 -8.29 -4.21 -15.45
C SER A 198 -9.04 -3.40 -14.41
N LEU A 199 -10.31 -3.12 -14.71
CA LEU A 199 -11.28 -2.50 -13.81
C LEU A 199 -12.55 -3.34 -13.81
N SER A 200 -13.21 -3.44 -12.66
CA SER A 200 -14.54 -4.04 -12.53
C SER A 200 -15.31 -3.31 -11.43
N GLY A 201 -16.57 -2.95 -11.71
CA GLY A 201 -17.45 -2.33 -10.71
C GLY A 201 -18.42 -3.35 -10.15
N THR A 202 -18.46 -3.47 -8.83
CA THR A 202 -19.41 -4.32 -8.11
C THR A 202 -19.51 -3.92 -6.65
N CYS A 203 -20.64 -4.22 -6.01
CA CYS A 203 -20.86 -4.02 -4.57
C CYS A 203 -20.58 -2.57 -4.14
N GLY A 204 -21.04 -1.59 -4.92
CA GLY A 204 -20.76 -0.16 -4.72
C GLY A 204 -19.31 0.30 -4.92
N ASN A 205 -18.37 -0.57 -5.29
CA ASN A 205 -16.94 -0.26 -5.34
C ASN A 205 -16.33 -0.51 -6.73
N ILE A 206 -15.22 0.17 -7.03
CA ILE A 206 -14.38 -0.14 -8.20
C ILE A 206 -13.18 -0.97 -7.76
N TRP A 207 -13.05 -2.15 -8.36
CA TRP A 207 -11.90 -3.04 -8.25
C TRP A 207 -10.91 -2.75 -9.38
N ALA A 208 -9.65 -2.59 -9.05
CA ALA A 208 -8.58 -2.33 -10.01
C ALA A 208 -7.44 -3.35 -9.88
N GLY A 209 -6.94 -3.79 -11.03
CA GLY A 209 -5.81 -4.73 -11.14
C GLY A 209 -4.65 -4.09 -11.89
N TYR A 210 -3.44 -4.24 -11.35
CA TYR A 210 -2.27 -3.51 -11.82
C TYR A 210 -1.21 -4.39 -12.48
N SER A 211 -0.30 -3.74 -13.20
CA SER A 211 0.85 -4.36 -13.85
C SER A 211 1.88 -4.99 -12.90
N ASN A 212 1.80 -4.75 -11.60
CA ASN A 212 2.69 -5.36 -10.60
C ASN A 212 2.03 -6.51 -9.83
N GLY A 213 0.85 -6.98 -10.26
CA GLY A 213 0.12 -8.07 -9.61
C GLY A 213 -0.72 -7.66 -8.40
N LYS A 214 -0.70 -6.39 -7.99
CA LYS A 214 -1.58 -5.88 -6.93
C LYS A 214 -3.02 -5.72 -7.41
N MET A 215 -3.95 -5.81 -6.46
CA MET A 215 -5.33 -5.36 -6.63
C MET A 215 -5.69 -4.36 -5.53
N SER A 216 -6.56 -3.42 -5.88
CA SER A 216 -7.12 -2.44 -4.94
C SER A 216 -8.62 -2.29 -5.14
N VAL A 217 -9.31 -2.00 -4.04
CA VAL A 217 -10.76 -1.72 -4.02
C VAL A 217 -10.97 -0.28 -3.57
N TYR A 218 -11.73 0.47 -4.36
CA TYR A 218 -11.98 1.89 -4.16
C TYR A 218 -13.46 2.15 -3.88
N ASP A 219 -13.70 2.91 -2.82
CA ASP A 219 -14.95 3.66 -2.65
C ASP A 219 -14.87 4.91 -3.52
N VAL A 220 -15.84 5.03 -4.44
CA VAL A 220 -15.91 6.09 -5.45
C VAL A 220 -16.97 7.16 -5.13
N HIS A 221 -17.61 7.09 -3.96
CA HIS A 221 -18.60 8.08 -3.52
C HIS A 221 -17.97 9.38 -3.03
N GLN A 222 -16.67 9.35 -2.71
CA GLN A 222 -15.89 10.51 -2.28
C GLN A 222 -14.81 10.86 -3.32
N SER A 223 -14.50 12.15 -3.47
CA SER A 223 -13.40 12.62 -4.32
C SER A 223 -12.37 13.38 -3.48
N PRO A 224 -11.10 12.95 -3.43
CA PRO A 224 -10.53 11.79 -4.12
C PRO A 224 -11.07 10.46 -3.57
N TRP A 225 -11.01 9.40 -4.40
CA TRP A 225 -11.45 8.05 -4.02
C TRP A 225 -10.73 7.53 -2.78
N VAL A 226 -11.45 6.78 -1.95
CA VAL A 226 -10.90 6.17 -0.75
C VAL A 226 -10.51 4.73 -1.05
N VAL A 227 -9.25 4.37 -0.79
CA VAL A 227 -8.79 2.97 -0.89
C VAL A 227 -9.38 2.19 0.29
N LYS A 228 -10.30 1.26 0.02
CA LYS A 228 -10.83 0.34 1.03
C LYS A 228 -9.83 -0.76 1.36
N LYS A 229 -9.19 -1.33 0.32
CA LYS A 229 -8.21 -2.42 0.47
C LYS A 229 -7.20 -2.41 -0.67
N GLU A 230 -5.96 -2.79 -0.38
CA GLU A 230 -4.91 -3.09 -1.36
C GLU A 230 -4.16 -4.34 -0.89
N TRP A 231 -3.91 -5.30 -1.80
CA TRP A 231 -3.10 -6.47 -1.50
C TRP A 231 -2.38 -7.00 -2.74
N GLN A 232 -1.36 -7.84 -2.52
CA GLN A 232 -0.70 -8.58 -3.58
C GLN A 232 -1.59 -9.75 -4.02
N ALA A 233 -2.38 -9.54 -5.07
CA ALA A 233 -3.33 -10.53 -5.55
C ALA A 233 -2.70 -11.60 -6.42
N HIS A 234 -1.64 -11.30 -7.18
CA HIS A 234 -0.92 -12.22 -8.07
C HIS A 234 0.59 -11.93 -7.99
N ASN A 235 1.44 -12.89 -8.34
CA ASN A 235 2.90 -12.63 -8.38
C ASN A 235 3.34 -11.88 -9.65
N GLU A 236 2.49 -11.93 -10.67
CA GLU A 236 2.68 -11.36 -12.00
C GLU A 236 1.51 -10.40 -12.31
N PRO A 237 1.57 -9.58 -13.38
CA PRO A 237 0.51 -8.61 -13.72
C PRO A 237 -0.90 -9.20 -13.64
N VAL A 238 -1.83 -8.46 -13.02
CA VAL A 238 -3.26 -8.80 -13.10
C VAL A 238 -3.72 -8.53 -14.52
N LEU A 239 -4.22 -9.55 -15.21
CA LEU A 239 -4.64 -9.45 -16.61
C LEU A 239 -6.11 -9.06 -16.73
N LYS A 240 -6.96 -9.65 -15.87
CA LYS A 240 -8.40 -9.39 -15.92
C LYS A 240 -9.06 -9.58 -14.56
N ILE A 241 -10.04 -8.72 -14.28
CA ILE A 241 -10.96 -8.81 -13.15
C ILE A 241 -12.37 -8.92 -13.71
N ILE A 242 -13.16 -9.84 -13.17
CA ILE A 242 -14.58 -10.03 -13.53
C ILE A 242 -15.38 -10.20 -12.24
N ALA A 243 -16.36 -9.32 -12.02
CA ALA A 243 -17.40 -9.57 -11.03
C ALA A 243 -18.37 -10.63 -11.58
N ASP A 244 -18.53 -11.74 -10.86
CA ASP A 244 -19.47 -12.79 -11.22
C ASP A 244 -20.87 -12.43 -10.71
N ARG A 245 -21.63 -11.70 -11.52
CA ARG A 245 -23.02 -11.34 -11.17
C ARG A 245 -23.95 -12.56 -11.07
N SER A 246 -23.61 -13.67 -11.71
CA SER A 246 -24.43 -14.89 -11.64
C SER A 246 -24.32 -15.56 -10.26
N SER A 247 -23.21 -15.33 -9.54
CA SER A 247 -23.03 -15.83 -8.18
C SER A 247 -24.07 -15.27 -7.20
N SER A 248 -24.52 -14.02 -7.40
CA SER A 248 -25.60 -13.39 -6.62
C SER A 248 -26.91 -14.18 -6.69
N TYR A 249 -27.19 -14.84 -7.80
CA TYR A 249 -28.39 -15.63 -8.04
C TYR A 249 -28.25 -17.09 -7.60
N ARG A 250 -27.08 -17.69 -7.79
CA ARG A 250 -26.86 -19.13 -7.61
C ARG A 250 -26.27 -19.51 -6.26
N LEU A 251 -25.51 -18.61 -5.66
CA LEU A 251 -24.66 -18.88 -4.50
C LEU A 251 -24.93 -17.92 -3.33
N GLU A 252 -25.86 -16.97 -3.49
CA GLU A 252 -26.21 -15.94 -2.48
C GLU A 252 -24.99 -15.19 -1.93
N ARG A 253 -23.97 -15.01 -2.78
CA ARG A 253 -22.72 -14.31 -2.45
C ARG A 253 -22.21 -13.56 -3.67
N HIS A 254 -21.49 -12.47 -3.44
CA HIS A 254 -20.80 -11.75 -4.50
C HIS A 254 -19.36 -12.24 -4.62
N GLN A 255 -18.96 -12.61 -5.83
CA GLN A 255 -17.59 -13.04 -6.10
C GLN A 255 -16.93 -12.18 -7.16
N VAL A 256 -15.66 -11.86 -6.92
CA VAL A 256 -14.79 -11.25 -7.90
C VAL A 256 -13.72 -12.25 -8.29
N LEU A 257 -13.57 -12.48 -9.58
CA LEU A 257 -12.56 -13.35 -10.15
C LEU A 257 -11.41 -12.50 -10.70
N SER A 258 -10.18 -12.90 -10.44
CA SER A 258 -9.00 -12.31 -11.08
C SER A 258 -8.17 -13.37 -11.79
N LEU A 259 -7.65 -13.01 -12.97
CA LEU A 259 -6.68 -13.77 -13.73
C LEU A 259 -5.36 -13.02 -13.74
N GLY A 260 -4.28 -13.66 -13.32
CA GLY A 260 -2.93 -13.12 -13.41
C GLY A 260 -2.14 -13.71 -14.57
N ALA A 261 -1.08 -13.02 -14.96
CA ALA A 261 -0.07 -13.54 -15.90
C ALA A 261 0.74 -14.70 -15.32
N ASP A 262 0.55 -15.01 -14.03
CA ASP A 262 0.98 -16.24 -13.38
C ASP A 262 0.11 -17.46 -13.75
N ASN A 263 -0.83 -17.30 -14.68
CA ASN A 263 -1.79 -18.30 -15.15
C ASN A 263 -2.71 -18.84 -14.04
N MET A 264 -2.87 -18.08 -12.94
CA MET A 264 -3.74 -18.45 -11.83
C MET A 264 -5.05 -17.66 -11.90
N ILE A 265 -6.16 -18.36 -11.69
CA ILE A 265 -7.45 -17.75 -11.38
C ILE A 265 -7.61 -17.73 -9.85
N ARG A 266 -7.99 -16.59 -9.29
CA ARG A 266 -8.30 -16.44 -7.86
C ARG A 266 -9.71 -15.91 -7.69
N VAL A 267 -10.34 -16.32 -6.60
CA VAL A 267 -11.71 -15.97 -6.24
C VAL A 267 -11.68 -15.15 -4.96
N TRP A 268 -12.31 -13.99 -4.99
CA TRP A 268 -12.38 -13.03 -3.89
C TRP A 268 -13.83 -12.81 -3.48
N ASP A 269 -14.03 -12.49 -2.21
CA ASP A 269 -15.30 -11.99 -1.72
C ASP A 269 -15.52 -10.56 -2.22
N GLY A 270 -16.58 -10.35 -3.00
CA GLY A 270 -16.94 -9.04 -3.57
C GLY A 270 -17.40 -8.03 -2.52
N MET A 271 -17.94 -8.51 -1.40
CA MET A 271 -18.44 -7.67 -0.30
C MET A 271 -17.36 -7.25 0.69
N LEU A 272 -16.20 -7.91 0.66
CA LEU A 272 -15.12 -7.72 1.64
C LEU A 272 -15.64 -7.88 3.07
N GLN A 273 -16.36 -8.97 3.35
CA GLN A 273 -17.07 -9.23 4.61
C GLN A 273 -16.17 -9.00 5.83
N ASP A 274 -14.96 -9.57 5.82
CA ASP A 274 -14.02 -9.42 6.95
C ASP A 274 -13.63 -7.95 7.17
N ASP A 275 -13.35 -7.19 6.11
CA ASP A 275 -12.99 -5.78 6.18
C ASP A 275 -14.18 -4.92 6.64
N TRP A 276 -15.39 -5.27 6.21
CA TRP A 276 -16.63 -4.62 6.62
C TRP A 276 -16.89 -4.85 8.11
N LEU A 277 -16.83 -6.12 8.57
CA LEU A 277 -17.03 -6.49 9.96
C LEU A 277 -15.96 -5.87 10.87
N GLU A 278 -14.69 -5.85 10.45
CA GLU A 278 -13.61 -5.18 11.18
C GLU A 278 -13.91 -3.68 11.34
N THR A 279 -14.37 -3.02 10.27
CA THR A 279 -14.70 -1.59 10.29
C THR A 279 -15.85 -1.30 11.24
N GLU A 280 -16.92 -2.08 11.17
CA GLU A 280 -18.09 -1.93 12.05
C GLU A 280 -17.77 -2.24 13.52
N MET A 281 -16.97 -3.27 13.79
CA MET A 281 -16.51 -3.55 15.14
C MET A 281 -15.69 -2.39 15.69
N LYS A 282 -14.76 -1.83 14.89
CA LYS A 282 -13.97 -0.66 15.28
C LYS A 282 -14.83 0.57 15.57
N ALA A 283 -15.89 0.80 14.79
CA ALA A 283 -16.82 1.90 15.05
C ALA A 283 -17.60 1.74 16.38
N LYS A 284 -17.71 0.50 16.89
CA LYS A 284 -18.40 0.17 18.14
C LYS A 284 -17.45 -0.12 19.30
N ASP A 285 -16.15 0.15 19.16
CA ASP A 285 -15.15 -0.23 20.16
C ASP A 285 -15.43 0.33 21.57
N VAL A 286 -15.96 1.54 21.68
CA VAL A 286 -16.40 2.16 22.95
C VAL A 286 -17.47 1.34 23.69
N GLN A 287 -18.24 0.52 22.98
CA GLN A 287 -19.28 -0.31 23.61
C GLN A 287 -18.70 -1.52 24.35
N TYR A 288 -17.53 -2.00 23.93
CA TYR A 288 -16.94 -3.24 24.45
C TYR A 288 -15.50 -3.10 24.95
N CYS A 289 -14.86 -1.95 24.79
CA CYS A 289 -13.53 -1.67 25.27
C CYS A 289 -13.52 -0.67 26.44
N GLU A 290 -12.57 -0.86 27.34
CA GLU A 290 -12.10 0.17 28.26
C GLU A 290 -10.80 0.77 27.72
N PHE A 291 -10.63 2.09 27.78
CA PHE A 291 -9.46 2.77 27.25
C PHE A 291 -8.61 3.39 28.35
N GLN A 292 -7.29 3.24 28.21
CA GLN A 292 -6.30 3.87 29.07
C GLN A 292 -5.28 4.62 28.21
N THR A 293 -4.84 5.78 28.67
CA THR A 293 -3.74 6.52 28.04
C THR A 293 -2.42 6.15 28.71
N LEU A 294 -1.46 5.66 27.93
CA LEU A 294 -0.06 5.49 28.33
C LEU A 294 0.78 6.66 27.84
N LYS A 295 1.73 7.11 28.65
CA LYS A 295 2.74 8.10 28.28
C LYS A 295 3.97 7.38 27.77
N ALA A 296 4.48 7.78 26.61
CA ALA A 296 5.75 7.28 26.09
C ALA A 296 6.72 8.44 25.83
N MET A 297 8.01 8.25 26.09
CA MET A 297 9.06 9.14 25.62
C MET A 297 10.07 8.35 24.80
N ILE A 298 10.35 8.85 23.60
CA ILE A 298 11.19 8.17 22.61
C ILE A 298 12.32 9.12 22.25
N MET A 299 13.55 8.65 22.39
CA MET A 299 14.77 9.31 21.94
C MET A 299 15.30 8.62 20.69
N THR A 300 15.67 9.38 19.67
CA THR A 300 16.52 8.92 18.58
C THR A 300 17.82 9.70 18.55
N TRP A 301 18.94 9.01 18.37
CA TRP A 301 20.24 9.65 18.32
C TRP A 301 21.25 8.85 17.50
N ASN A 302 21.70 9.42 16.38
CA ASN A 302 22.92 8.97 15.73
C ASN A 302 24.11 9.37 16.62
N ALA A 303 24.71 8.39 17.28
CA ALA A 303 25.68 8.59 18.35
C ALA A 303 27.11 8.76 17.84
N GLY A 304 27.40 8.55 16.54
CA GLY A 304 28.73 8.73 15.97
C GLY A 304 29.84 7.95 16.72
N ALA A 305 29.53 6.71 17.11
CA ALA A 305 30.34 5.80 17.92
C ALA A 305 30.67 6.31 19.34
N SER A 306 29.95 7.33 19.84
CA SER A 306 30.11 7.82 21.20
C SER A 306 29.68 6.79 22.25
N THR A 307 30.32 6.86 23.41
CA THR A 307 30.05 6.01 24.57
C THR A 307 29.46 6.85 25.70
N PRO A 308 28.88 6.25 26.76
CA PRO A 308 28.46 7.02 27.93
C PRO A 308 29.60 7.86 28.54
N ASN A 309 30.84 7.38 28.46
CA ASN A 309 32.01 8.13 28.93
C ASN A 309 32.26 9.40 28.10
N SER A 310 31.88 9.41 26.81
CA SER A 310 32.02 10.58 25.96
C SER A 310 31.21 11.78 26.50
N LEU A 311 30.07 11.54 27.15
CA LEU A 311 29.26 12.60 27.77
C LEU A 311 30.00 13.34 28.88
N ARG A 312 31.01 12.73 29.50
CA ARG A 312 31.77 13.33 30.61
C ARG A 312 32.77 14.40 30.17
N TYR A 313 33.01 14.55 28.87
CA TYR A 313 33.96 15.54 28.35
C TYR A 313 33.45 16.99 28.48
N SER A 314 32.14 17.19 28.59
CA SER A 314 31.53 18.49 28.89
C SER A 314 30.56 18.36 30.06
N GLU A 315 30.59 19.31 30.98
CA GLU A 315 29.64 19.36 32.10
C GLU A 315 28.19 19.39 31.60
N SER A 316 27.90 20.18 30.55
CA SER A 316 26.56 20.27 29.97
C SER A 316 26.05 18.95 29.39
N ASP A 317 26.95 18.16 28.79
CA ASP A 317 26.59 16.91 28.12
C ASP A 317 26.47 15.78 29.16
N SER A 318 27.25 15.87 30.25
CA SER A 318 27.29 14.86 31.33
C SER A 318 25.95 14.72 32.07
N VAL A 319 25.20 15.82 32.20
CA VAL A 319 23.90 15.87 32.86
C VAL A 319 22.72 15.64 31.90
N PHE A 320 22.98 15.39 30.61
CA PHE A 320 21.92 15.27 29.60
C PHE A 320 20.90 14.19 29.94
N ILE A 321 21.35 12.96 30.21
CA ILE A 321 20.44 11.84 30.50
C ILE A 321 19.71 12.05 31.82
N GLN A 322 20.38 12.59 32.84
CA GLN A 322 19.73 12.98 34.09
C GLN A 322 18.59 13.98 33.83
N ASN A 323 18.86 15.08 33.14
CA ASN A 323 17.87 16.11 32.85
C ASN A 323 16.73 15.58 31.97
N LEU A 324 17.05 14.70 31.02
CA LEU A 324 16.07 14.05 30.16
C LEU A 324 15.11 13.18 30.97
N LEU A 325 15.64 12.37 31.90
CA LEU A 325 14.84 11.49 32.76
C LEU A 325 14.01 12.31 33.76
N GLN A 326 14.62 13.23 34.51
CA GLN A 326 13.90 14.05 35.49
C GLN A 326 12.85 14.97 34.84
N GLY A 327 13.14 15.48 33.65
CA GLY A 327 12.21 16.30 32.85
C GLY A 327 11.19 15.49 32.03
N SER A 328 11.24 14.16 32.07
CA SER A 328 10.38 13.29 31.25
C SER A 328 8.91 13.34 31.70
N GLY A 329 8.65 13.59 32.98
CA GLY A 329 7.31 13.53 33.58
C GLY A 329 6.83 12.11 33.85
N SER A 330 7.78 11.18 34.11
CA SER A 330 7.54 9.78 34.45
C SER A 330 6.66 9.03 33.44
N PRO A 331 7.13 8.84 32.19
CA PRO A 331 6.38 8.15 31.15
C PRO A 331 6.30 6.64 31.43
N ASP A 332 5.22 6.00 31.05
CA ASP A 332 4.99 4.56 31.22
C ASP A 332 5.93 3.71 30.35
N ILE A 333 6.35 4.24 29.19
CA ILE A 333 7.29 3.61 28.25
C ILE A 333 8.43 4.59 27.92
N LEU A 334 9.67 4.13 28.04
CA LEU A 334 10.89 4.86 27.70
C LEU A 334 11.65 4.12 26.60
N ILE A 335 11.97 4.79 25.52
CA ILE A 335 12.66 4.19 24.38
C ILE A 335 13.90 5.01 24.02
N PHE A 336 15.04 4.34 23.97
CA PHE A 336 16.31 4.91 23.50
C PHE A 336 16.73 4.19 22.23
N ALA A 337 16.66 4.92 21.11
CA ALA A 337 17.03 4.46 19.78
C ALA A 337 18.32 5.12 19.35
N PHE A 338 19.31 4.31 19.00
CA PHE A 338 20.60 4.80 18.56
C PHE A 338 20.92 4.32 17.16
N GLN A 339 21.71 5.12 16.45
CA GLN A 339 22.32 4.79 15.18
C GLN A 339 23.83 5.08 15.26
N GLU A 340 24.62 4.39 14.43
CA GLU A 340 26.10 4.48 14.43
C GLU A 340 26.72 4.34 15.82
N LEU A 341 26.17 3.50 16.69
CA LEU A 341 26.76 3.27 18.01
C LEU A 341 28.14 2.59 17.92
N VAL A 342 28.46 2.06 16.73
CA VAL A 342 29.76 1.49 16.35
C VAL A 342 30.34 2.30 15.20
N ASP A 343 31.66 2.50 15.21
CA ASP A 343 32.38 3.18 14.14
C ASP A 343 32.26 2.42 12.80
N LEU A 344 31.66 3.10 11.82
CA LEU A 344 31.44 2.65 10.45
C LEU A 344 32.50 3.18 9.47
N GLU A 345 33.34 4.14 9.87
CA GLU A 345 34.36 4.77 9.02
C GLU A 345 35.67 3.98 8.97
N ASP A 346 35.96 3.14 9.98
CA ASP A 346 37.08 2.19 9.92
C ASP A 346 36.79 1.09 8.89
N LYS A 347 37.23 1.32 7.65
CA LYS A 347 37.08 0.39 6.51
C LYS A 347 37.73 -0.97 6.77
N THR A 348 38.77 -1.03 7.61
CA THR A 348 39.50 -2.25 7.96
C THR A 348 38.73 -3.10 8.97
N ALA A 349 38.18 -2.49 10.02
CA ALA A 349 37.29 -3.18 10.96
C ALA A 349 35.97 -3.57 10.27
N THR A 350 35.43 -2.67 9.46
CA THR A 350 34.19 -2.88 8.70
C THR A 350 34.34 -4.00 7.68
N ALA A 351 35.44 -4.08 6.91
CA ALA A 351 35.71 -5.20 6.00
C ALA A 351 35.92 -6.54 6.74
N LYS A 352 36.66 -6.57 7.86
CA LYS A 352 36.84 -7.80 8.67
C LYS A 352 35.52 -8.33 9.22
N ARG A 353 34.57 -7.46 9.55
CA ARG A 353 33.20 -7.79 10.02
C ARG A 353 32.32 -8.40 8.91
N PHE A 354 32.61 -8.12 7.64
CA PHE A 354 31.80 -8.56 6.49
C PHE A 354 32.25 -9.89 5.86
N PHE A 355 33.48 -10.38 6.09
CA PHE A 355 34.06 -11.47 5.29
C PHE A 355 34.38 -12.81 6.00
N LYS A 356 34.06 -13.04 7.28
CA LYS A 356 34.49 -14.29 7.97
C LYS A 356 33.38 -15.20 8.50
N SER A 357 33.51 -16.48 8.11
CA SER A 357 32.83 -17.65 8.65
C SER A 357 33.29 -17.98 10.08
N LYS A 358 32.40 -18.63 10.85
CA LYS A 358 32.52 -19.14 12.23
C LYS A 358 33.97 -19.43 12.70
N LYS A 359 34.61 -18.48 13.40
CA LYS A 359 35.59 -18.76 14.46
C LYS A 359 35.55 -17.66 15.53
N LYS A 360 35.26 -18.09 16.77
CA LYS A 360 35.02 -17.37 18.02
C LYS A 360 36.27 -16.62 18.53
N GLU A 361 36.13 -15.35 18.93
CA GLU A 361 35.98 -14.92 20.34
C GLU A 361 36.46 -13.48 20.65
N SER A 362 37.21 -12.76 19.79
CA SER A 362 37.75 -11.43 20.19
C SER A 362 36.93 -10.18 19.78
N ASP A 363 36.27 -10.18 18.62
CA ASP A 363 35.60 -8.96 18.09
C ASP A 363 34.10 -8.90 18.45
N GLN A 364 33.41 -10.03 18.59
CA GLN A 364 32.02 -10.05 19.07
C GLN A 364 31.91 -9.54 20.52
N GLU A 365 32.93 -9.74 21.35
CA GLU A 365 32.97 -9.26 22.74
C GLU A 365 33.04 -7.73 22.82
N ARG A 366 33.94 -7.08 22.06
CA ARG A 366 34.00 -5.60 21.98
C ARG A 366 32.75 -4.99 21.39
N MET A 367 32.18 -5.60 20.36
CA MET A 367 30.92 -5.16 19.74
C MET A 367 29.75 -5.23 20.73
N SER A 368 29.72 -6.28 21.56
CA SER A 368 28.74 -6.37 22.65
C SER A 368 29.00 -5.33 23.76
N HIS A 369 30.25 -4.88 23.94
CA HIS A 369 30.63 -3.99 25.03
C HIS A 369 29.99 -2.60 24.91
N GLN A 370 30.03 -1.93 23.75
CA GLN A 370 29.44 -0.60 23.60
C GLN A 370 27.92 -0.59 23.83
N TYR A 371 27.20 -1.61 23.33
CA TYR A 371 25.77 -1.74 23.61
C TYR A 371 25.49 -2.03 25.09
N ARG A 372 26.32 -2.88 25.73
CA ARG A 372 26.23 -3.16 27.17
C ARG A 372 26.51 -1.91 27.99
N ASP A 373 27.51 -1.12 27.63
CA ASP A 373 27.85 0.13 28.33
C ASP A 373 26.67 1.09 28.31
N TRP A 374 26.08 1.34 27.13
CA TRP A 374 24.90 2.18 27.01
C TRP A 374 23.71 1.61 27.77
N ARG A 375 23.44 0.30 27.66
CA ARG A 375 22.37 -0.37 28.39
C ARG A 375 22.54 -0.21 29.91
N ASP A 376 23.71 -0.54 30.43
CA ASP A 376 23.99 -0.56 31.86
C ASP A 376 24.03 0.87 32.42
N PHE A 377 24.55 1.82 31.65
CA PHE A 377 24.47 3.25 31.97
C PHE A 377 23.03 3.76 32.05
N LEU A 378 22.18 3.38 31.08
CA LEU A 378 20.76 3.77 31.08
C LEU A 378 20.00 3.13 32.25
N ILE A 379 20.24 1.84 32.56
CA ILE A 379 19.67 1.17 33.74
C ILE A 379 20.03 1.95 35.01
N ARG A 380 21.32 2.19 35.25
CA ARG A 380 21.77 2.93 36.44
C ARG A 380 21.18 4.34 36.49
N SER A 381 21.13 5.03 35.36
CA SER A 381 20.54 6.37 35.29
C SER A 381 19.05 6.36 35.64
N LEU A 382 18.30 5.32 35.26
CA LEU A 382 16.91 5.17 35.67
C LEU A 382 16.79 4.91 37.16
N ASP A 383 17.60 4.01 37.72
CA ASP A 383 17.62 3.71 39.15
C ASP A 383 17.95 4.96 39.99
N ASP A 384 18.94 5.76 39.55
CA ASP A 384 19.42 6.94 40.26
C ASP A 384 18.46 8.14 40.15
N TYR A 385 17.82 8.34 38.99
CA TYR A 385 17.09 9.58 38.68
C TYR A 385 15.57 9.43 38.59
N MET A 386 15.04 8.21 38.60
CA MET A 386 13.60 7.92 38.52
C MET A 386 13.09 7.11 39.73
N ALA A 387 13.74 7.24 40.90
CA ALA A 387 13.51 6.41 42.09
C ALA A 387 12.06 6.33 42.64
N GLY A 388 11.14 7.18 42.17
CA GLY A 388 9.71 7.10 42.51
C GLY A 388 8.92 6.07 41.70
N ASP A 389 9.48 5.54 40.62
CA ASP A 389 8.84 4.59 39.72
C ASP A 389 9.78 3.42 39.40
N LEU A 390 9.27 2.19 39.46
CA LEU A 390 10.06 1.01 39.12
C LEU A 390 10.00 0.73 37.61
N TYR A 391 11.10 0.99 36.91
CA TYR A 391 11.27 0.65 35.50
C TYR A 391 11.97 -0.70 35.31
N HIS A 392 11.49 -1.48 34.35
CA HIS A 392 12.13 -2.70 33.89
C HIS A 392 12.62 -2.54 32.47
N LEU A 393 13.80 -3.10 32.19
CA LEU A 393 14.25 -3.30 30.82
C LEU A 393 13.33 -4.34 30.15
N LEU A 394 12.52 -3.88 29.19
CA LEU A 394 11.61 -4.75 28.45
C LEU A 394 12.34 -5.54 27.37
N GLN A 395 13.12 -4.83 26.54
CA GLN A 395 13.80 -5.42 25.39
C GLN A 395 15.01 -4.58 24.97
N THR A 396 16.08 -5.27 24.59
CA THR A 396 17.21 -4.69 23.84
C THR A 396 17.40 -5.41 22.52
N SER A 397 17.67 -4.66 21.46
CA SER A 397 18.04 -5.24 20.16
C SER A 397 19.10 -4.38 19.47
N HIS A 398 19.93 -4.99 18.62
CA HIS A 398 21.01 -4.31 17.91
C HIS A 398 21.23 -4.92 16.53
N MET A 399 21.59 -4.08 15.56
CA MET A 399 21.94 -4.48 14.20
C MET A 399 23.07 -3.58 13.68
N VAL A 400 24.31 -4.10 13.71
CA VAL A 400 25.56 -3.44 13.28
C VAL A 400 25.84 -2.09 13.95
N GLY A 401 25.14 -1.02 13.59
CA GLY A 401 25.26 0.31 14.20
C GLY A 401 23.97 0.78 14.87
N LEU A 402 22.84 0.11 14.62
CA LEU A 402 21.58 0.40 15.28
C LEU A 402 21.54 -0.30 16.64
N PHE A 403 21.01 0.40 17.64
CA PHE A 403 20.71 -0.16 18.95
C PHE A 403 19.38 0.37 19.45
N TYR A 404 18.62 -0.47 20.12
CA TYR A 404 17.29 -0.14 20.58
C TYR A 404 17.06 -0.69 21.98
N CYS A 405 16.71 0.18 22.91
CA CYS A 405 16.54 -0.15 24.32
C CYS A 405 15.19 0.39 24.82
N ILE A 406 14.31 -0.51 25.26
CA ILE A 406 12.96 -0.18 25.72
C ILE A 406 12.84 -0.51 27.20
N PHE A 407 12.43 0.48 28.00
CA PHE A 407 12.08 0.34 29.40
C PHE A 407 10.60 0.63 29.60
N VAL A 408 9.97 -0.06 30.54
CA VAL A 408 8.57 0.12 30.89
C VAL A 408 8.41 0.10 32.39
N LYS A 409 7.40 0.80 32.92
CA LYS A 409 7.04 0.69 34.33
C LYS A 409 6.55 -0.72 34.69
N ALA A 410 6.69 -1.11 35.95
CA ALA A 410 6.29 -2.42 36.47
C ALA A 410 4.81 -2.76 36.18
N ASP A 411 3.89 -1.81 36.38
CA ASP A 411 2.46 -1.98 36.11
C ASP A 411 2.13 -2.15 34.61
N VAL A 412 2.92 -1.56 33.72
CA VAL A 412 2.80 -1.77 32.27
C VAL A 412 3.42 -3.10 31.87
N ARG A 413 4.54 -3.51 32.51
CA ARG A 413 5.22 -4.78 32.25
C ARG A 413 4.27 -5.97 32.39
N ASP A 414 3.44 -5.97 33.43
CA ASP A 414 2.50 -7.06 33.73
C ASP A 414 1.36 -7.17 32.69
N ARG A 415 1.13 -6.12 31.91
CA ARG A 415 0.12 -6.07 30.84
C ARG A 415 0.69 -6.38 29.45
N ILE A 416 2.01 -6.60 29.35
CA ILE A 416 2.67 -6.84 28.08
C ILE A 416 2.65 -8.34 27.72
N SER A 417 2.20 -8.63 26.50
CA SER A 417 2.29 -9.96 25.90
C SER A 417 2.84 -9.88 24.48
N ASN A 418 3.08 -11.04 23.86
CA ASN A 418 3.39 -11.13 22.42
C ASN A 418 4.58 -10.26 21.95
N LEU A 419 5.60 -10.13 22.81
CA LEU A 419 6.84 -9.42 22.50
C LEU A 419 7.61 -10.15 21.39
N SER A 420 8.01 -9.41 20.36
CA SER A 420 8.80 -9.93 19.24
C SER A 420 9.72 -8.85 18.69
N THR A 421 10.83 -9.29 18.11
CA THR A 421 11.85 -8.42 17.53
C THR A 421 12.26 -8.96 16.18
N ALA A 422 12.47 -8.07 15.23
CA ALA A 422 12.93 -8.42 13.88
C ALA A 422 13.87 -7.34 13.33
N GLU A 423 14.58 -7.70 12.27
CA GLU A 423 15.56 -6.84 11.61
C GLU A 423 15.33 -6.87 10.10
N VAL A 424 15.41 -5.71 9.46
CA VAL A 424 15.40 -5.61 7.99
C VAL A 424 16.67 -4.91 7.55
N LYS A 425 17.51 -5.62 6.79
CA LYS A 425 18.80 -5.12 6.28
C LYS A 425 18.61 -4.39 4.95
N ARG A 426 19.21 -3.21 4.79
CA ARG A 426 19.11 -2.36 3.59
C ARG A 426 20.48 -1.92 3.02
N GLY A 427 21.58 -2.19 3.71
CA GLY A 427 22.93 -1.86 3.25
C GLY A 427 23.37 -2.66 2.01
N MET A 428 24.14 -2.01 1.13
CA MET A 428 24.60 -2.53 -0.18
C MET A 428 23.53 -3.36 -0.93
N GLY A 429 22.37 -2.75 -1.20
CA GLY A 429 21.31 -3.42 -1.96
C GLY A 429 20.50 -4.46 -1.17
N GLY A 430 20.45 -4.36 0.16
CA GLY A 430 19.65 -5.25 1.02
C GLY A 430 20.43 -6.39 1.68
N LEU A 431 21.71 -6.54 1.39
CA LEU A 431 22.52 -7.67 1.87
C LEU A 431 23.22 -7.39 3.22
N HIS A 432 23.30 -6.12 3.65
CA HIS A 432 24.13 -5.71 4.79
C HIS A 432 23.35 -4.92 5.85
N GLY A 433 23.69 -5.13 7.13
CA GLY A 433 22.97 -4.56 8.28
C GLY A 433 23.42 -3.16 8.73
N ASN A 434 24.37 -2.52 8.05
CA ASN A 434 24.83 -1.16 8.42
C ASN A 434 23.78 -0.07 8.13
N LYS A 435 22.75 -0.42 7.37
CA LYS A 435 21.54 0.37 7.10
C LYS A 435 20.34 -0.57 7.17
N GLY A 436 19.19 -0.06 7.55
CA GLY A 436 17.98 -0.87 7.71
C GLY A 436 17.14 -0.46 8.92
N ALA A 437 16.45 -1.41 9.52
CA ALA A 437 15.61 -1.19 10.68
C ALA A 437 15.70 -2.32 11.72
N ILE A 438 15.54 -1.95 12.99
CA ILE A 438 15.19 -2.86 14.09
C ILE A 438 13.72 -2.60 14.41
N ILE A 439 12.91 -3.65 14.42
CA ILE A 439 11.48 -3.61 14.72
C ILE A 439 11.25 -4.34 16.03
N ILE A 440 10.54 -3.71 16.97
CA ILE A 440 10.08 -4.33 18.21
C ILE A 440 8.58 -4.11 18.33
N ARG A 441 7.83 -5.20 18.45
CA ARG A 441 6.38 -5.17 18.67
C ARG A 441 5.98 -5.96 19.90
N PHE A 442 4.90 -5.54 20.52
CA PHE A 442 4.27 -6.23 21.64
C PHE A 442 2.83 -5.75 21.79
N MET A 443 2.05 -6.49 22.57
CA MET A 443 0.72 -6.07 22.99
C MET A 443 0.82 -5.39 24.35
N VAL A 444 0.01 -4.36 24.59
CA VAL A 444 -0.33 -3.90 25.93
C VAL A 444 -1.84 -4.03 26.08
N ASP A 445 -2.27 -4.84 27.04
CA ASP A 445 -3.66 -5.33 27.08
C ASP A 445 -4.04 -5.93 25.70
N ASP A 446 -5.06 -5.38 25.03
CA ASP A 446 -5.55 -5.84 23.73
C ASP A 446 -5.17 -4.89 22.58
N THR A 447 -4.12 -4.07 22.77
CA THR A 447 -3.62 -3.13 21.74
C THR A 447 -2.26 -3.55 21.22
N SER A 448 -2.10 -3.64 19.90
CA SER A 448 -0.80 -3.89 19.27
C SER A 448 0.02 -2.61 19.10
N LEU A 449 1.23 -2.62 19.66
CA LEU A 449 2.21 -1.53 19.53
C LEU A 449 3.41 -2.04 18.71
N CYS A 450 3.86 -1.23 17.75
CA CYS A 450 5.05 -1.51 16.95
C CYS A 450 5.96 -0.28 16.89
N PHE A 451 7.17 -0.44 17.42
CA PHE A 451 8.21 0.58 17.43
C PHE A 451 9.35 0.13 16.52
N PHE A 452 9.86 1.01 15.67
CA PHE A 452 11.00 0.65 14.83
C PHE A 452 12.00 1.80 14.66
N ASN A 453 13.27 1.45 14.88
CA ASN A 453 14.43 2.30 14.74
C ASN A 453 15.04 2.09 13.35
N CYS A 454 15.18 3.16 12.57
CA CYS A 454 15.74 3.13 11.22
C CYS A 454 17.09 3.84 11.11
N HIS A 455 17.92 3.34 10.19
CA HIS A 455 19.06 4.06 9.65
C HIS A 455 19.08 3.86 8.14
N LEU A 456 18.64 4.88 7.40
CA LEU A 456 18.39 4.78 5.95
C LEU A 456 19.60 5.22 5.11
N ALA A 457 19.53 4.97 3.79
CA ALA A 457 20.57 5.36 2.84
C ALA A 457 21.01 6.85 2.97
N ALA A 458 22.31 7.04 3.20
CA ALA A 458 22.93 8.36 3.34
C ALA A 458 23.22 9.02 1.97
N GLY A 459 23.37 10.35 1.98
CA GLY A 459 23.77 11.12 0.81
C GLY A 459 22.67 12.04 0.26
N GLN A 460 23.08 13.20 -0.26
CA GLN A 460 22.18 14.26 -0.72
C GLN A 460 21.20 13.77 -1.79
N SER A 461 21.72 13.13 -2.83
CA SER A 461 20.94 12.69 -4.00
C SER A 461 20.25 11.32 -3.82
N GLN A 462 20.28 10.74 -2.61
CA GLN A 462 19.79 9.37 -2.35
C GLN A 462 18.34 9.32 -1.83
N ALA A 463 17.53 10.35 -2.12
CA ALA A 463 16.15 10.43 -1.64
C ALA A 463 15.29 9.27 -2.14
N GLN A 464 15.47 8.83 -3.40
CA GLN A 464 14.73 7.69 -3.93
C GLN A 464 15.15 6.37 -3.28
N SER A 465 16.44 6.19 -2.97
CA SER A 465 16.93 5.02 -2.24
C SER A 465 16.31 4.92 -0.85
N ARG A 466 16.20 6.05 -0.12
CA ARG A 466 15.49 6.11 1.18
C ARG A 466 14.02 5.76 1.07
N ASN A 467 13.33 6.24 0.03
CA ASN A 467 11.92 5.89 -0.21
C ASN A 467 11.76 4.37 -0.42
N ASN A 468 12.66 3.77 -1.21
CA ASN A 468 12.68 2.33 -1.47
C ASN A 468 13.01 1.53 -0.21
N ASP A 469 13.95 2.01 0.62
CA ASP A 469 14.29 1.37 1.89
C ASP A 469 13.10 1.34 2.84
N ILE A 470 12.41 2.47 3.01
CA ILE A 470 11.22 2.55 3.86
C ILE A 470 10.09 1.66 3.33
N ALA A 471 9.86 1.63 2.01
CA ALA A 471 8.86 0.75 1.43
C ALA A 471 9.18 -0.71 1.75
N ALA A 472 10.42 -1.14 1.52
CA ALA A 472 10.85 -2.50 1.82
C ALA A 472 10.79 -2.86 3.32
N ILE A 473 11.07 -1.91 4.21
CA ILE A 473 10.95 -2.12 5.67
C ILE A 473 9.48 -2.29 6.08
N LEU A 474 8.58 -1.44 5.58
CA LEU A 474 7.16 -1.48 5.92
C LEU A 474 6.43 -2.68 5.30
N GLU A 475 6.89 -3.15 4.13
CA GLU A 475 6.30 -4.27 3.38
C GLU A 475 6.87 -5.65 3.78
N ALA A 476 7.88 -5.69 4.64
CA ALA A 476 8.47 -6.94 5.10
C ALA A 476 7.55 -7.68 6.07
N SER A 477 7.09 -8.87 5.68
CA SER A 477 6.41 -9.84 6.54
C SER A 477 7.47 -10.64 7.32
N ILE A 478 7.97 -10.06 8.41
CA ILE A 478 9.12 -10.57 9.18
C ILE A 478 8.81 -10.87 10.65
N LEU A 479 7.67 -10.45 11.16
CA LEU A 479 7.22 -10.75 12.52
C LEU A 479 6.42 -12.07 12.53
N PRO A 480 6.27 -12.73 13.69
CA PRO A 480 5.42 -13.91 13.80
C PRO A 480 3.95 -13.58 13.48
N SER A 481 3.28 -14.45 12.72
CA SER A 481 1.85 -14.33 12.44
C SER A 481 1.00 -14.80 13.63
N GLU A 482 -0.07 -14.08 13.90
CA GLU A 482 -1.19 -14.58 14.69
C GLU A 482 -2.04 -15.48 13.79
N ARG A 483 -2.28 -16.71 14.21
CA ARG A 483 -2.97 -17.71 13.39
C ARG A 483 -4.45 -17.75 13.66
N ASP A 484 -4.91 -17.32 14.84
CA ASP A 484 -6.32 -17.30 15.19
C ASP A 484 -7.04 -16.08 14.58
N PRO A 485 -7.95 -16.26 13.60
CA PRO A 485 -8.66 -15.15 12.98
C PRO A 485 -9.50 -14.34 13.97
N SER A 486 -10.00 -14.98 15.04
CA SER A 486 -10.82 -14.32 16.05
C SER A 486 -10.02 -13.34 16.91
N VAL A 487 -8.72 -13.60 17.08
CA VAL A 487 -7.79 -12.72 17.79
C VAL A 487 -7.25 -11.63 16.85
N ARG A 488 -7.02 -11.95 15.58
CA ARG A 488 -6.47 -11.00 14.59
C ARG A 488 -7.31 -9.74 14.45
N ILE A 489 -8.63 -9.90 14.31
CA ILE A 489 -9.56 -8.78 14.11
C ILE A 489 -9.53 -7.78 15.28
N ASP A 490 -9.26 -8.28 16.49
CA ASP A 490 -9.20 -7.48 17.71
C ASP A 490 -7.81 -6.86 17.92
N SER A 491 -6.75 -7.57 17.51
CA SER A 491 -5.36 -7.20 17.83
C SER A 491 -4.65 -6.41 16.73
N TYR A 492 -5.03 -6.60 15.47
CA TYR A 492 -4.37 -6.03 14.30
C TYR A 492 -5.34 -5.20 13.45
N ALA A 493 -4.83 -4.54 12.42
CA ALA A 493 -5.58 -3.60 11.61
C ALA A 493 -5.42 -3.85 10.10
N GLY A 494 -6.51 -3.62 9.36
CA GLY A 494 -6.54 -3.73 7.90
C GLY A 494 -6.43 -5.17 7.40
N GLY A 495 -7.03 -6.12 8.12
CA GLY A 495 -6.95 -7.55 7.80
C GLY A 495 -5.55 -8.19 7.98
N GLY A 496 -4.61 -7.47 8.59
CA GLY A 496 -3.26 -7.96 8.84
C GLY A 496 -3.19 -9.09 9.88
N ASP A 497 -2.15 -9.91 9.81
CA ASP A 497 -1.90 -11.02 10.75
C ASP A 497 -0.79 -10.74 11.76
N GLY A 498 -0.28 -9.50 11.78
CA GLY A 498 0.77 -9.06 12.69
C GLY A 498 2.18 -9.36 12.20
N THR A 499 2.34 -9.85 10.98
CA THR A 499 3.65 -10.11 10.37
C THR A 499 4.32 -8.85 9.84
N MET A 500 3.52 -7.84 9.46
CA MET A 500 3.99 -6.57 8.92
C MET A 500 3.86 -5.44 9.95
N ILE A 501 4.69 -4.41 9.81
CA ILE A 501 4.67 -3.23 10.70
C ILE A 501 3.29 -2.55 10.69
N LEU A 502 2.69 -2.44 9.51
CA LEU A 502 1.43 -1.70 9.33
C LEU A 502 0.17 -2.48 9.74
N ASP A 503 0.32 -3.74 10.14
CA ASP A 503 -0.75 -4.54 10.74
C ASP A 503 -1.04 -4.08 12.18
N HIS A 504 -0.12 -3.34 12.80
CA HIS A 504 -0.24 -2.94 14.19
C HIS A 504 -1.07 -1.66 14.34
N GLU A 505 -1.80 -1.56 15.44
CA GLU A 505 -2.72 -0.46 15.70
C GLU A 505 -1.99 0.85 15.97
N LEU A 506 -0.94 0.81 16.80
CA LEU A 506 -0.12 1.95 17.18
C LEU A 506 1.31 1.74 16.70
N VAL A 507 1.74 2.53 15.72
CA VAL A 507 3.05 2.40 15.08
C VAL A 507 3.86 3.68 15.29
N ILE A 508 5.10 3.55 15.77
CA ILE A 508 6.03 4.69 15.86
C ILE A 508 7.37 4.36 15.19
N LEU A 509 7.68 5.17 14.18
CA LEU A 509 8.97 5.22 13.49
C LEU A 509 9.89 6.24 14.17
N ASN A 510 11.14 5.87 14.35
CA ASN A 510 12.19 6.78 14.81
C ASN A 510 13.52 6.40 14.14
N GLY A 511 14.46 7.34 14.09
CA GLY A 511 15.80 7.03 13.61
C GLY A 511 16.45 8.14 12.80
N ASP A 512 17.64 7.83 12.29
CA ASP A 512 18.32 8.60 11.25
C ASP A 512 17.73 8.21 9.88
N LEU A 513 16.70 8.93 9.47
CA LEU A 513 16.06 8.75 8.17
C LEU A 513 16.89 9.36 7.04
N ASN A 514 17.94 10.14 7.33
CA ASN A 514 18.90 10.67 6.37
C ASN A 514 18.33 11.55 5.24
N TYR A 515 17.06 11.98 5.32
CA TYR A 515 16.49 12.95 4.38
C TYR A 515 17.15 14.32 4.55
N ARG A 516 17.36 15.01 3.43
CA ARG A 516 18.12 16.26 3.36
C ARG A 516 17.24 17.42 2.91
N ILE A 517 17.81 18.61 2.88
CA ILE A 517 17.16 19.81 2.36
C ILE A 517 17.60 20.00 0.91
N ASP A 518 16.65 20.03 -0.03
CA ASP A 518 16.91 20.21 -1.45
C ASP A 518 17.06 21.69 -1.84
N THR A 519 17.89 21.98 -2.84
CA THR A 519 17.89 23.26 -3.60
C THR A 519 18.22 24.55 -2.84
N MET A 520 19.32 24.55 -2.09
CA MET A 520 20.04 25.77 -1.67
C MET A 520 21.55 25.48 -1.60
N SER A 521 22.41 26.50 -1.72
CA SER A 521 23.82 26.33 -1.34
C SER A 521 23.90 26.11 0.18
N ARG A 522 24.92 25.37 0.65
CA ARG A 522 25.15 25.14 2.09
C ARG A 522 25.10 26.46 2.88
N ASP A 523 25.75 27.51 2.37
CA ASP A 523 25.86 28.78 3.09
C ASP A 523 24.49 29.47 3.23
N THR A 524 23.60 29.30 2.25
CA THR A 524 22.22 29.78 2.35
C THR A 524 21.44 29.01 3.42
N VAL A 525 21.64 27.69 3.53
CA VAL A 525 21.01 26.88 4.59
C VAL A 525 21.51 27.34 5.96
N VAL A 526 22.82 27.46 6.15
CA VAL A 526 23.41 27.93 7.40
C VAL A 526 22.92 29.33 7.77
N MET A 527 22.84 30.25 6.80
CA MET A 527 22.33 31.60 7.01
C MET A 527 20.85 31.59 7.43
N ALA A 528 20.01 30.81 6.76
CA ALA A 528 18.60 30.68 7.10
C ALA A 528 18.39 30.09 8.50
N VAL A 529 19.21 29.12 8.91
CA VAL A 529 19.21 28.59 10.28
C VAL A 529 19.58 29.68 11.29
N LYS A 530 20.66 30.44 11.03
CA LYS A 530 21.09 31.56 11.90
C LYS A 530 20.01 32.65 12.03
N GLN A 531 19.21 32.87 11.00
CA GLN A 531 18.09 33.82 10.98
C GLN A 531 16.80 33.25 11.59
N GLY A 532 16.78 31.99 12.01
CA GLY A 532 15.57 31.32 12.50
C GLY A 532 14.51 31.04 11.43
N ASN A 533 14.85 31.19 10.14
CA ASN A 533 13.93 30.97 9.02
C ASN A 533 13.82 29.48 8.65
N LEU A 534 13.45 28.67 9.64
CA LEU A 534 13.26 27.22 9.48
C LEU A 534 12.12 26.87 8.53
N PRO A 535 10.96 27.57 8.49
CA PRO A 535 9.86 27.23 7.57
C PRO A 535 10.30 27.19 6.11
N LYS A 536 11.13 28.15 5.68
CA LYS A 536 11.67 28.20 4.31
C LYS A 536 12.51 26.97 3.97
N LEU A 537 13.25 26.44 4.94
CA LEU A 537 14.06 25.23 4.76
C LEU A 537 13.18 23.96 4.76
N LEU A 538 12.17 23.91 5.63
CA LEU A 538 11.22 22.79 5.70
C LEU A 538 10.37 22.64 4.43
N GLU A 539 10.12 23.73 3.68
CA GLU A 539 9.51 23.64 2.35
C GLU A 539 10.32 22.79 1.36
N ARG A 540 11.62 22.63 1.61
CA ARG A 540 12.56 21.89 0.78
C ARG A 540 13.11 20.64 1.46
N ASP A 541 12.63 20.30 2.65
CA ASP A 541 12.94 19.02 3.28
C ASP A 541 12.41 17.88 2.41
N GLN A 542 13.30 16.98 2.00
CA GLN A 542 12.99 15.91 1.05
C GLN A 542 11.87 14.98 1.56
N LEU A 543 11.79 14.73 2.87
CA LEU A 543 10.74 13.89 3.44
C LEU A 543 9.38 14.59 3.36
N LEU A 544 9.30 15.85 3.79
CA LEU A 544 8.07 16.65 3.71
C LEU A 544 7.63 16.90 2.26
N VAL A 545 8.58 17.10 1.35
CA VAL A 545 8.29 17.22 -0.09
C VAL A 545 7.75 15.90 -0.64
N ALA A 546 8.35 14.76 -0.31
CA ALA A 546 7.85 13.45 -0.75
C ALA A 546 6.42 13.20 -0.24
N ARG A 547 6.13 13.44 1.04
CA ARG A 547 4.76 13.30 1.61
C ARG A 547 3.73 14.17 0.91
N ARG A 548 4.10 15.39 0.51
CA ARG A 548 3.20 16.32 -0.21
C ARG A 548 2.99 15.95 -1.68
N ARG A 549 4.06 15.57 -2.40
CA ARG A 549 4.05 15.46 -3.87
C ARG A 549 3.83 14.05 -4.41
N LYS A 550 4.04 13.00 -3.61
CA LYS A 550 3.97 11.60 -4.05
C LYS A 550 2.80 10.88 -3.34
N PRO A 551 1.67 10.66 -4.02
CA PRO A 551 0.51 9.99 -3.41
C PRO A 551 0.80 8.58 -2.88
N ASP A 552 1.70 7.86 -3.53
CA ASP A 552 2.14 6.49 -3.22
C ASP A 552 3.21 6.40 -2.12
N PHE A 553 3.72 7.55 -1.64
CA PHE A 553 4.80 7.55 -0.67
C PHE A 553 4.33 7.01 0.68
N LYS A 554 4.93 5.90 1.13
CA LYS A 554 4.46 5.12 2.29
C LYS A 554 4.36 5.91 3.59
N LEU A 555 5.26 6.88 3.84
CA LEU A 555 5.20 7.72 5.05
C LEU A 555 4.15 8.84 4.97
N ARG A 556 3.38 8.95 3.88
CA ARG A 556 2.18 9.80 3.84
C ARG A 556 1.12 9.31 4.83
N ALA A 557 1.07 8.01 5.12
CA ALA A 557 0.17 7.42 6.11
C ALA A 557 0.62 7.63 7.57
N PHE A 558 1.75 8.31 7.79
CA PHE A 558 2.27 8.66 9.10
C PHE A 558 2.13 10.17 9.34
N GLU A 559 1.96 10.53 10.60
CA GLU A 559 1.96 11.88 11.12
C GLU A 559 3.33 12.23 11.71
N GLU A 560 3.65 13.52 11.73
CA GLU A 560 4.86 14.07 12.36
C GLU A 560 4.51 15.43 12.94
N MET A 561 4.82 15.66 14.22
CA MET A 561 4.61 16.96 14.85
C MET A 561 5.47 18.04 14.15
N PRO A 562 5.00 19.29 14.02
CA PRO A 562 5.76 20.35 13.37
C PRO A 562 7.17 20.51 13.95
N ILE A 563 8.17 20.57 13.07
CA ILE A 563 9.57 20.76 13.46
C ILE A 563 9.80 22.25 13.77
N THR A 564 10.18 22.53 15.02
CA THR A 564 10.45 23.89 15.51
C THR A 564 11.90 24.08 15.97
N PHE A 565 12.74 23.07 15.74
CA PHE A 565 14.17 23.07 16.10
C PHE A 565 15.06 23.09 14.86
N ALA A 566 16.29 23.60 15.01
CA ALA A 566 17.25 23.68 13.91
C ALA A 566 17.76 22.29 13.45
N PRO A 567 18.29 22.16 12.22
CA PRO A 567 18.80 20.90 11.68
C PRO A 567 19.72 20.16 12.64
N THR A 568 19.59 18.83 12.70
CA THR A 568 20.28 17.97 13.68
C THR A 568 21.63 17.46 13.18
N TYR A 569 21.89 17.58 11.88
CA TYR A 569 23.11 17.15 11.19
C TYR A 569 23.61 18.28 10.29
N LYS A 570 24.90 18.44 9.94
CA LYS A 570 26.11 17.77 10.44
C LYS A 570 26.94 18.76 11.23
N TYR A 571 27.36 18.41 12.43
CA TYR A 571 28.16 19.27 13.31
C TYR A 571 29.61 18.83 13.36
N ASP A 572 30.51 19.77 13.63
CA ASP A 572 31.86 19.44 14.08
C ASP A 572 31.77 18.96 15.54
N VAL A 573 32.23 17.73 15.80
CA VAL A 573 32.14 17.09 17.13
C VAL A 573 32.76 17.98 18.20
N GLY A 574 32.08 18.11 19.33
CA GLY A 574 32.47 18.97 20.45
C GLY A 574 32.06 20.44 20.31
N THR A 575 31.43 20.83 19.20
CA THR A 575 31.10 22.24 18.92
C THR A 575 29.65 22.42 18.42
N ASP A 576 29.19 23.67 18.35
CA ASP A 576 27.92 24.05 17.71
C ASP A 576 28.10 24.53 16.25
N ASN A 577 29.30 24.35 15.70
CA ASN A 577 29.59 24.68 14.31
C ASN A 577 29.10 23.57 13.37
N TYR A 578 28.49 23.98 12.26
CA TYR A 578 28.18 23.06 11.17
C TYR A 578 29.45 22.69 10.40
N ASP A 579 29.47 21.44 9.91
CA ASP A 579 30.60 20.74 9.25
C ASP A 579 31.57 21.68 8.51
N SER A 580 32.76 21.84 9.08
CA SER A 580 33.87 22.61 8.51
C SER A 580 34.88 21.74 7.76
N SER A 581 34.67 20.42 7.70
CA SER A 581 35.51 19.50 6.92
C SER A 581 35.49 19.83 5.43
N GLU A 582 36.43 19.26 4.67
CA GLU A 582 36.51 19.42 3.21
C GLU A 582 35.21 19.05 2.49
N LYS A 583 34.43 18.12 3.06
CA LYS A 583 33.16 17.65 2.48
C LYS A 583 32.05 18.68 2.60
N LYS A 584 32.17 19.67 3.50
CA LYS A 584 31.22 20.78 3.74
C LYS A 584 29.77 20.33 3.57
N ARG A 585 29.34 19.35 4.35
CA ARG A 585 27.97 18.84 4.26
C ARG A 585 26.99 19.94 4.67
N SER A 586 25.89 20.05 3.91
CA SER A 586 24.81 20.98 4.26
C SER A 586 24.06 20.48 5.49
N PRO A 587 23.60 21.37 6.37
CA PRO A 587 22.72 21.00 7.47
C PRO A 587 21.43 20.29 6.98
N ALA A 588 20.90 19.35 7.77
CA ALA A 588 19.67 18.63 7.48
C ALA A 588 18.96 18.10 8.75
N TRP A 589 17.65 17.86 8.65
CA TRP A 589 16.86 17.12 9.65
C TRP A 589 16.84 15.63 9.31
N CYS A 590 17.94 14.97 9.65
CA CYS A 590 18.12 13.54 9.43
C CYS A 590 17.35 12.70 10.46
N ASP A 591 17.35 13.14 11.72
CA ASP A 591 16.81 12.42 12.87
C ASP A 591 15.34 12.77 13.10
N ARG A 592 14.44 11.78 12.99
CA ARG A 592 12.98 12.03 12.91
C ARG A 592 12.17 11.08 13.76
N LEU A 593 11.00 11.52 14.19
CA LEU A 593 9.97 10.73 14.84
C LEU A 593 8.65 10.86 14.06
N LEU A 594 8.08 9.75 13.62
CA LEU A 594 6.79 9.71 12.92
C LEU A 594 5.90 8.63 13.52
N PHE A 595 4.59 8.81 13.46
CA PHE A 595 3.65 7.86 14.07
C PHE A 595 2.41 7.61 13.21
N ARG A 596 1.77 6.48 13.41
CA ARG A 596 0.48 6.13 12.81
C ARG A 596 -0.37 5.44 13.87
N GLY A 597 -1.53 6.00 14.18
CA GLY A 597 -2.41 5.47 15.22
C GLY A 597 -3.88 5.82 15.10
N ARG A 598 -4.33 6.37 13.96
CA ARG A 598 -5.74 6.71 13.66
C ARG A 598 -6.46 7.41 14.83
N GLY A 599 -5.85 8.47 15.36
CA GLY A 599 -6.40 9.26 16.49
C GLY A 599 -6.09 8.72 17.89
N ARG A 600 -5.53 7.51 18.04
CA ARG A 600 -5.11 6.94 19.33
C ARG A 600 -3.67 7.29 19.74
N ILE A 601 -2.93 8.01 18.91
CA ILE A 601 -1.61 8.57 19.26
C ILE A 601 -1.70 10.08 19.23
N GLN A 602 -1.26 10.73 20.29
CA GLN A 602 -1.02 12.17 20.34
C GLN A 602 0.44 12.43 20.69
N GLN A 603 1.20 13.03 19.77
CA GLN A 603 2.53 13.56 20.09
C GLN A 603 2.36 14.91 20.81
N VAL A 604 2.90 15.02 22.03
CA VAL A 604 2.77 16.21 22.90
C VAL A 604 4.03 17.07 22.93
N ASP A 605 5.16 16.52 22.51
CA ASP A 605 6.45 17.20 22.49
C ASP A 605 7.33 16.67 21.35
N TYR A 606 8.14 17.54 20.76
CA TYR A 606 9.10 17.18 19.73
C TYR A 606 10.26 18.17 19.73
N ARG A 607 11.43 17.73 20.20
CA ARG A 607 12.57 18.63 20.42
C ARG A 607 13.91 17.98 20.11
N ARG A 608 14.88 18.84 19.80
CA ARG A 608 16.31 18.53 19.73
C ARG A 608 16.98 18.85 21.08
N HIS A 609 18.09 18.17 21.37
CA HIS A 609 18.94 18.43 22.55
C HIS A 609 20.34 18.84 22.14
N GLU A 610 20.97 19.75 22.89
CA GLU A 610 22.29 20.33 22.58
C GLU A 610 23.44 19.50 23.18
N VAL A 611 23.54 18.24 22.76
CA VAL A 611 24.64 17.32 23.11
C VAL A 611 25.66 17.29 21.99
N ARG A 612 26.96 17.44 22.30
CA ARG A 612 28.02 17.72 21.33
C ARG A 612 28.96 16.55 21.05
N VAL A 613 28.76 15.40 21.68
CA VAL A 613 29.65 14.22 21.53
C VAL A 613 29.51 13.50 20.20
N SER A 614 28.55 13.89 19.36
CA SER A 614 28.28 13.36 18.02
C SER A 614 28.17 14.52 17.02
N ASP A 615 28.36 14.22 15.73
CA ASP A 615 28.04 15.14 14.63
C ASP A 615 26.53 15.26 14.37
N HIS A 616 25.72 14.48 15.09
CA HIS A 616 24.28 14.63 15.21
C HIS A 616 23.84 15.10 16.60
N ARG A 617 22.71 15.79 16.66
CA ARG A 617 22.01 16.16 17.90
C ARG A 617 20.89 15.16 18.23
N PRO A 618 20.77 14.68 19.49
CA PRO A 618 19.65 13.82 19.89
C PRO A 618 18.30 14.50 19.69
N VAL A 619 17.28 13.74 19.32
CA VAL A 619 15.90 14.18 19.19
C VAL A 619 15.01 13.33 20.08
N THR A 620 14.07 13.98 20.79
CA THR A 620 13.07 13.27 21.59
C THR A 620 11.65 13.70 21.24
N GLY A 621 10.72 12.78 21.42
CA GLY A 621 9.30 13.06 21.36
C GLY A 621 8.58 12.41 22.54
N LYS A 622 7.56 13.09 23.05
CA LYS A 622 6.66 12.55 24.06
C LYS A 622 5.31 12.25 23.40
N PHE A 623 4.72 11.12 23.75
CA PHE A 623 3.50 10.61 23.16
C PHE A 623 2.52 10.20 24.24
N LYS A 624 1.23 10.38 23.94
CA LYS A 624 0.11 9.73 24.63
C LYS A 624 -0.43 8.65 23.70
N LEU A 625 -0.45 7.41 24.18
CA LEU A 625 -0.87 6.21 23.45
C LEU A 625 -2.15 5.69 24.10
N THR A 626 -3.26 5.69 23.38
CA THR A 626 -4.54 5.19 23.88
C THR A 626 -4.62 3.68 23.59
N VAL A 627 -4.51 2.89 24.65
CA VAL A 627 -4.64 1.43 24.61
C VAL A 627 -6.04 1.01 25.06
N LYS A 628 -6.53 -0.08 24.49
CA LYS A 628 -7.82 -0.70 24.76
C LYS A 628 -7.66 -2.03 25.51
N LYS A 629 -8.64 -2.31 26.36
CA LYS A 629 -8.86 -3.61 27.00
C LYS A 629 -10.28 -4.06 26.68
N ILE A 630 -10.42 -5.25 26.10
CA ILE A 630 -11.66 -5.78 25.58
C ILE A 630 -12.43 -6.51 26.68
N SER A 631 -13.73 -6.24 26.79
CA SER A 631 -14.67 -7.04 27.59
C SER A 631 -15.25 -8.17 26.72
N PRO A 632 -14.90 -9.45 26.96
CA PRO A 632 -15.28 -10.55 26.07
C PRO A 632 -16.80 -10.68 25.88
N LYS A 633 -17.58 -10.47 26.95
CA LYS A 633 -19.04 -10.55 26.91
C LYS A 633 -19.65 -9.44 26.05
N LYS A 634 -19.23 -8.19 26.24
CA LYS A 634 -19.74 -7.05 25.46
C LYS A 634 -19.30 -7.15 23.99
N ARG A 635 -18.07 -7.58 23.74
CA ARG A 635 -17.52 -7.81 22.40
C ARG A 635 -18.32 -8.86 21.64
N THR A 636 -18.73 -9.94 22.31
CA THR A 636 -19.59 -10.97 21.71
C THR A 636 -20.94 -10.40 21.29
N MET A 637 -21.57 -9.56 22.13
CA MET A 637 -22.84 -8.92 21.79
C MET A 637 -22.72 -7.93 20.62
N ALA A 638 -21.66 -7.11 20.61
CA ALA A 638 -21.38 -6.20 19.50
C ALA A 638 -21.12 -6.97 18.19
N TRP A 639 -20.40 -8.09 18.26
CA TRP A 639 -20.13 -8.95 17.11
C TRP A 639 -21.40 -9.52 16.48
N ILE A 640 -22.33 -10.05 17.30
CA ILE A 640 -23.62 -10.57 16.82
C ILE A 640 -24.41 -9.47 16.10
N GLN A 641 -24.42 -8.26 16.65
CA GLN A 641 -25.09 -7.12 16.01
C GLN A 641 -24.43 -6.76 14.67
N CYS A 642 -23.09 -6.76 14.59
CA CYS A 642 -22.39 -6.50 13.34
C CYS A 642 -22.66 -7.59 12.30
N GLN A 643 -22.72 -8.87 12.70
CA GLN A 643 -23.08 -9.95 11.77
C GLN A 643 -24.49 -9.76 11.20
N GLN A 644 -25.47 -9.43 12.06
CA GLN A 644 -26.83 -9.15 11.59
C GLN A 644 -26.86 -7.96 10.61
N SER A 645 -26.19 -6.85 10.96
CA SER A 645 -26.11 -5.69 10.08
C SER A 645 -25.40 -5.99 8.75
N PHE A 646 -24.42 -6.89 8.74
CA PHE A 646 -23.78 -7.34 7.52
C PHE A 646 -24.75 -8.16 6.66
N GLU A 647 -25.49 -9.08 7.26
CA GLU A 647 -26.50 -9.89 6.55
C GLU A 647 -27.56 -8.99 5.90
N ASP A 648 -28.03 -7.96 6.60
CA ASP A 648 -28.99 -6.98 6.08
C ASP A 648 -28.39 -6.19 4.90
N ALA A 649 -27.15 -5.69 5.03
CA ALA A 649 -26.46 -4.95 3.97
C ALA A 649 -26.14 -5.83 2.75
N ASN A 650 -25.76 -7.09 2.98
CA ASN A 650 -25.51 -8.06 1.92
C ASN A 650 -26.80 -8.40 1.18
N ALA A 651 -27.94 -8.52 1.88
CA ALA A 651 -29.23 -8.74 1.24
C ALA A 651 -29.64 -7.55 0.36
N GLU A 652 -29.39 -6.31 0.80
CA GLU A 652 -29.65 -5.10 0.00
C GLU A 652 -28.78 -5.05 -1.26
N GLU A 653 -27.47 -5.29 -1.13
CA GLU A 653 -26.56 -5.27 -2.28
C GLU A 653 -26.86 -6.40 -3.28
N LEU A 654 -27.23 -7.59 -2.78
CA LEU A 654 -27.70 -8.70 -3.62
C LEU A 654 -28.93 -8.32 -4.44
N MET A 655 -29.78 -7.40 -3.97
CA MET A 655 -30.92 -6.91 -4.75
C MET A 655 -30.53 -5.84 -5.78
N VAL A 656 -29.49 -5.03 -5.51
CA VAL A 656 -28.99 -4.01 -6.45
C VAL A 656 -28.23 -4.65 -7.62
N GLU A 657 -27.49 -5.73 -7.37
CA GLU A 657 -26.73 -6.45 -8.40
C GLU A 657 -27.57 -7.44 -9.22
N LYS A 658 -28.75 -7.80 -8.74
CA LYS A 658 -29.74 -8.59 -9.48
C LYS A 658 -30.41 -7.71 -10.54
#